data_AF-A0A1E7L6I8-F1
#
_entry.id   AF-A0A1E7L6I8-F1
#
_cell.length_a   1.000
_cell.length_b   1.000
_cell.length_c   1.000
_cell.angle_alpha   90.00
_cell.angle_beta   90.00
_cell.angle_gamma   90.00
#
_symmetry.space_group_name_H-M   'P 1'
#
loop_
_entity.id
_entity.type
_entity.pdbx_description
1 polymer ?
#
loop_
_entity_poly.entity_id
_entity_poly.type
_entity_poly.pdbx_seq_one_letter_code
_entity_poly.pdbx_strand_id
1 'polypeptide(L)'
;EAGLRDHAARLAAHLADHPETASADVAFTQLTSRTVWPRRLALPGGSHDEQLTALRAVAAGDQPADAVHGTVAEERPMVFLFPGQGGQWVGMGRRLAEESEHFRDELDACDRALRQYTEVPLHSVLSGEVPMDRIDVVQPAMFAVMVSLAGLWRAHGVHPAAVVGQSLGEIAAATVAGGLSLEDGALLVTAFSKAQALIQGRGEMVAVALSPEETEALLAEWALDLEVAVVNGPRATVVSGDPQAAAALTVKLAERGVRSRLLPIGIAAHSRQIDEVRDYMLRELAPIRPRTGDVPMYASAVGGLVGTGTLDAAYWYRSLRGTARFEKAMTQALHDGHRLFAEMGPHPVLTPGAEDTVAHADLDAVVLDTMRRDDDGIDGHLRALAGAHAHGATPDWAAVLAGAGRVALPGYRLESDTEDTAAGDGGLRERLLPLEPARRLAELLDVVVQQLAGLPGGGTSGSVRPGADFRSLGVDSLGALALRNRVNEATGLRLPATAVFDHPSPEALAEEMHRRLFGEAEALPDTAVGAPVDQDDPIAIVGMACRLPGGADSPEHLWELLEGGRDAIAAFPDDRGWDLEALYDADAGRPGTFYQREAGLLDGVDRFDAGFFGISPREALAMDPQQRLLLETSWEALERSGIAPTTLRGSRTGVFTGVMNLPYGQPLHQASSELEGYVLTGTASSVVSGRLSYLLGLEGPAVSVDTACSSSLVALHLACQSLRQGECDLAFASGATVMAEPGMFIEFSRQRALSPDGRSKAFSADADGFGMSEGVGVLVVERLSDARRNGHNVLAVVRGSAVNQDG
;
A
#
# COMPACT_ATOMS: atom_id res chain seq x y z
N GLU A 1 2.01 16.35 -14.93
CA GLU A 1 3.27 16.46 -15.71
C GLU A 1 4.12 17.62 -15.23
N ALA A 2 3.58 18.85 -15.14
CA ALA A 2 4.24 19.99 -14.51
C ALA A 2 4.76 19.67 -13.09
N GLY A 3 3.90 19.18 -12.19
CA GLY A 3 4.33 18.78 -10.84
C GLY A 3 5.37 17.64 -10.77
N LEU A 4 5.49 16.80 -11.81
CA LEU A 4 6.57 15.80 -11.88
C LEU A 4 7.89 16.45 -12.28
N ARG A 5 7.84 17.44 -13.18
CA ARG A 5 8.99 18.25 -13.59
C ARG A 5 9.49 19.16 -12.48
N ASP A 6 8.61 19.83 -11.74
CA ASP A 6 8.99 20.62 -10.55
C ASP A 6 9.64 19.74 -9.47
N HIS A 7 9.05 18.58 -9.18
CA HIS A 7 9.64 17.64 -8.23
C HIS A 7 11.04 17.18 -8.67
N ALA A 8 11.22 16.86 -9.95
CA ALA A 8 12.53 16.51 -10.50
C ALA A 8 13.54 17.66 -10.39
N ALA A 9 13.12 18.91 -10.66
CA ALA A 9 13.96 20.10 -10.55
C ALA A 9 14.44 20.32 -9.10
N ARG A 10 13.53 20.16 -8.13
CA ARG A 10 13.82 20.35 -6.71
C ARG A 10 14.70 19.23 -6.15
N LEU A 11 14.45 17.99 -6.55
CA LEU A 11 15.32 16.88 -6.19
C LEU A 11 16.72 17.07 -6.78
N ALA A 12 16.82 17.50 -8.04
CA ALA A 12 18.11 17.83 -8.66
C ALA A 12 18.86 18.94 -7.91
N ALA A 13 18.17 20.02 -7.52
CA ALA A 13 18.80 21.09 -6.74
C ALA A 13 19.30 20.57 -5.37
N HIS A 14 18.47 19.79 -4.68
CA HIS A 14 18.84 19.22 -3.38
C HIS A 14 20.05 18.30 -3.47
N LEU A 15 20.10 17.40 -4.46
CA LEU A 15 21.24 16.50 -4.65
C LEU A 15 22.53 17.26 -5.00
N ALA A 16 22.43 18.31 -5.81
CA ALA A 16 23.57 19.17 -6.12
C ALA A 16 24.16 19.87 -4.87
N ASP A 17 23.31 20.20 -3.89
CA ASP A 17 23.73 20.81 -2.63
C ASP A 17 24.25 19.79 -1.59
N HIS A 18 23.94 18.50 -1.75
CA HIS A 18 24.29 17.42 -0.83
C HIS A 18 24.94 16.22 -1.55
N PRO A 19 26.12 16.40 -2.18
CA PRO A 19 26.79 15.37 -2.99
C PRO A 19 27.19 14.12 -2.20
N GLU A 20 27.25 14.20 -0.88
CA GLU A 20 27.51 13.08 0.03
C GLU A 20 26.31 12.12 0.19
N THR A 21 25.11 12.52 -0.24
CA THR A 21 23.89 11.71 -0.08
C THR A 21 23.95 10.50 -1.00
N ALA A 22 23.87 9.30 -0.43
CA ALA A 22 23.87 8.07 -1.21
C ALA A 22 22.58 7.93 -2.04
N SER A 23 22.72 7.62 -3.32
CA SER A 23 21.62 7.39 -4.26
C SER A 23 20.62 6.32 -3.77
N ALA A 24 21.11 5.30 -3.06
CA ALA A 24 20.28 4.26 -2.48
C ALA A 24 19.37 4.81 -1.37
N ASP A 25 19.86 5.70 -0.51
CA ASP A 25 19.09 6.32 0.57
C ASP A 25 18.03 7.29 0.02
N VAL A 26 18.35 7.99 -1.07
CA VAL A 26 17.40 8.83 -1.81
C VAL A 26 16.28 7.97 -2.37
N ALA A 27 16.61 6.89 -3.08
CA ALA A 27 15.63 5.96 -3.63
C ALA A 27 14.77 5.33 -2.52
N PHE A 28 15.40 4.86 -1.43
CA PHE A 28 14.71 4.27 -0.29
C PHE A 28 13.74 5.25 0.34
N THR A 29 14.16 6.50 0.56
CA THR A 29 13.28 7.55 1.09
C THR A 29 12.11 7.83 0.14
N GLN A 30 12.36 7.97 -1.17
CA GLN A 30 11.30 8.24 -2.15
C GLN A 30 10.28 7.10 -2.25
N LEU A 31 10.72 5.85 -2.12
CA LEU A 31 9.89 4.67 -2.35
C LEU A 31 9.19 4.16 -1.08
N THR A 32 9.68 4.51 0.11
CA THR A 32 9.15 4.00 1.40
C THR A 32 8.56 5.08 2.32
N SER A 33 8.68 6.36 1.96
CA SER A 33 8.27 7.49 2.84
C SER A 33 7.56 8.64 2.12
N ARG A 34 7.26 8.46 0.83
CA ARG A 34 6.57 9.47 0.02
C ARG A 34 5.34 8.85 -0.63
N THR A 35 4.32 9.67 -0.83
CA THR A 35 3.12 9.28 -1.56
C THR A 35 3.47 8.91 -3.00
N VAL A 36 3.00 7.74 -3.43
CA VAL A 36 3.14 7.28 -4.82
C VAL A 36 1.94 7.80 -5.62
N TRP A 37 2.21 8.61 -6.64
CA TRP A 37 1.17 9.22 -7.47
C TRP A 37 0.85 8.36 -8.71
N PRO A 38 -0.31 8.56 -9.35
CA PRO A 38 -0.68 7.84 -10.58
C PRO A 38 0.34 8.00 -11.71
N ARG A 39 0.88 9.21 -11.92
CA ARG A 39 1.94 9.44 -12.91
C ARG A 39 3.29 9.20 -12.27
N ARG A 40 3.97 8.15 -12.72
CA ARG A 40 5.25 7.69 -12.19
C ARG A 40 6.32 7.87 -13.25
N LEU A 41 7.49 8.31 -12.80
CA LEU A 41 8.73 8.28 -13.56
C LEU A 41 9.77 7.62 -12.67
N ALA A 42 10.34 6.51 -13.13
CA ALA A 42 11.41 5.83 -12.44
C ALA A 42 12.73 6.03 -13.20
N LEU A 43 13.77 6.43 -12.46
CA LEU A 43 15.14 6.56 -12.96
C LEU A 43 15.96 5.41 -12.37
N PRO A 44 16.24 4.36 -13.14
CA PRO A 44 16.85 3.17 -12.61
C PRO A 44 18.39 3.31 -12.53
N GLY A 45 18.92 3.20 -11.30
CA GLY A 45 20.35 3.09 -11.03
C GLY A 45 21.18 4.34 -11.36
N GLY A 46 22.50 4.17 -11.40
CA GLY A 46 23.46 5.21 -11.74
C GLY A 46 24.14 5.88 -10.55
N SER A 47 25.31 6.46 -10.82
CA SER A 47 26.04 7.34 -9.92
C SER A 47 25.23 8.60 -9.61
N HIS A 48 25.60 9.29 -8.53
CA HIS A 48 25.00 10.57 -8.14
C HIS A 48 24.94 11.57 -9.31
N ASP A 49 26.03 11.67 -10.10
CA ASP A 49 26.10 12.59 -11.25
C ASP A 49 25.17 12.20 -12.41
N GLU A 50 25.01 10.90 -12.65
CA GLU A 50 24.08 10.38 -13.67
C GLU A 50 22.63 10.65 -13.27
N GLN A 51 22.29 10.42 -12.00
CA GLN A 51 20.95 10.73 -11.46
C GLN A 51 20.64 12.22 -11.52
N LEU A 52 21.62 13.06 -11.15
CA LEU A 52 21.47 14.52 -11.22
C LEU A 52 21.26 14.99 -12.66
N THR A 53 21.98 14.41 -13.62
CA THR A 53 21.82 14.71 -15.05
C THR A 53 20.44 14.30 -15.55
N ALA A 54 19.98 13.09 -15.20
CA ALA A 54 18.67 12.60 -15.59
C ALA A 54 17.52 13.43 -14.99
N LEU A 55 17.60 13.80 -13.70
CA LEU A 55 16.61 14.66 -13.06
C LEU A 55 16.54 16.05 -13.67
N ARG A 56 17.69 16.63 -14.07
CA ARG A 56 17.74 17.92 -14.80
C ARG A 56 17.09 17.82 -16.19
N ALA A 57 17.30 16.72 -16.89
CA ALA A 57 16.65 16.47 -18.18
C ALA A 57 15.12 16.36 -18.01
N VAL A 58 14.65 15.58 -17.02
CA VAL A 58 13.21 15.50 -16.69
C VAL A 58 12.65 16.88 -16.34
N ALA A 59 13.35 17.67 -15.53
CA ALA A 59 12.93 19.02 -15.18
C ALA A 59 12.79 19.94 -16.41
N ALA A 60 13.66 19.79 -17.41
CA ALA A 60 13.60 20.51 -18.68
C ALA A 60 12.47 20.02 -19.62
N GLY A 61 11.80 18.92 -19.29
CA GLY A 61 10.78 18.28 -20.12
C GLY A 61 11.35 17.28 -21.13
N ASP A 62 12.65 16.97 -21.04
CA ASP A 62 13.26 15.91 -21.82
C ASP A 62 12.95 14.54 -21.20
N GLN A 63 12.97 13.49 -22.02
CA GLN A 63 12.87 12.11 -21.55
C GLN A 63 14.26 11.45 -21.59
N PRO A 64 14.88 11.19 -20.41
CA PRO A 64 16.12 10.42 -20.36
C PRO A 64 15.92 9.04 -20.99
N ALA A 65 16.93 8.53 -21.69
CA ALA A 65 16.84 7.27 -22.42
C ALA A 65 16.46 6.07 -21.53
N ASP A 66 16.90 6.09 -20.26
CA ASP A 66 16.66 5.00 -19.30
C ASP A 66 15.47 5.27 -18.37
N ALA A 67 14.77 6.41 -18.52
CA ALA A 67 13.61 6.74 -17.69
C ALA A 67 12.40 5.89 -18.08
N VAL A 68 11.76 5.26 -17.09
CA VAL A 68 10.50 4.53 -17.31
C VAL A 68 9.34 5.37 -16.84
N HIS A 69 8.40 5.64 -17.75
CA HIS A 69 7.19 6.39 -17.48
C HIS A 69 5.99 5.46 -17.41
N GLY A 70 5.08 5.73 -16.48
CA GLY A 70 3.79 5.05 -16.46
C GLY A 70 2.71 5.91 -15.82
N THR A 71 1.47 5.63 -16.21
CA THR A 71 0.28 6.21 -15.58
C THR A 71 -0.59 5.08 -15.07
N VAL A 72 -0.80 5.05 -13.76
CA VAL A 72 -1.41 3.94 -13.04
C VAL A 72 -2.62 4.48 -12.28
N ALA A 73 -3.82 4.07 -12.68
CA ALA A 73 -5.04 4.40 -11.93
C ALA A 73 -5.20 3.48 -10.70
N GLU A 74 -4.84 2.21 -10.85
CA GLU A 74 -4.98 1.16 -9.84
C GLU A 74 -3.77 0.21 -9.91
N GLU A 75 -3.46 -0.45 -8.81
CA GLU A 75 -2.41 -1.46 -8.75
C GLU A 75 -2.69 -2.60 -9.74
N ARG A 76 -1.63 -3.09 -10.38
CA ARG A 76 -1.72 -4.15 -11.40
C ARG A 76 -0.95 -5.38 -10.92
N PRO A 77 -1.63 -6.42 -10.41
CA PRO A 77 -0.99 -7.67 -10.07
C PRO A 77 -0.29 -8.28 -11.28
N MET A 78 0.93 -8.76 -11.09
CA MET A 78 1.81 -9.15 -12.20
C MET A 78 1.65 -10.61 -12.58
N VAL A 79 1.68 -10.89 -13.88
CA VAL A 79 1.70 -12.25 -14.43
C VAL A 79 3.10 -12.57 -14.93
N PHE A 80 3.64 -13.72 -14.52
CA PHE A 80 4.97 -14.15 -14.96
C PHE A 80 4.86 -15.02 -16.22
N LEU A 81 5.56 -14.60 -17.29
CA LEU A 81 5.65 -15.33 -18.54
C LEU A 81 6.94 -16.17 -18.54
N PHE A 82 6.84 -17.46 -18.82
CA PHE A 82 7.96 -18.38 -18.87
C PHE A 82 8.20 -18.83 -20.32
N PRO A 83 9.29 -18.37 -20.96
CA PRO A 83 9.59 -18.70 -22.34
C PRO A 83 10.06 -20.14 -22.52
N GLY A 84 9.91 -20.65 -23.74
CA GLY A 84 10.60 -21.85 -24.19
C GLY A 84 12.08 -21.59 -24.51
N GLN A 85 12.70 -22.50 -25.25
CA GLN A 85 14.09 -22.37 -25.65
C GLN A 85 14.31 -21.26 -26.68
N GLY A 86 15.41 -20.50 -26.55
CA GLY A 86 15.82 -19.48 -27.51
C GLY A 86 16.48 -18.25 -26.89
N GLY A 87 16.19 -17.97 -25.62
CA GLY A 87 16.74 -16.81 -24.90
C GLY A 87 18.13 -17.02 -24.29
N GLN A 88 18.68 -18.23 -24.32
CA GLN A 88 19.93 -18.57 -23.64
C GLN A 88 21.17 -17.85 -24.20
N TRP A 89 22.16 -17.67 -23.35
CA TRP A 89 23.50 -17.19 -23.70
C TRP A 89 24.53 -17.60 -22.64
N VAL A 90 25.79 -17.70 -23.04
CA VAL A 90 26.90 -18.05 -22.14
C VAL A 90 27.11 -16.89 -21.18
N GLY A 91 27.01 -17.14 -19.88
CA GLY A 91 27.12 -16.11 -18.84
C GLY A 91 25.82 -15.77 -18.15
N MET A 92 24.66 -16.19 -18.69
CA MET A 92 23.34 -15.81 -18.15
C MET A 92 23.20 -16.10 -16.65
N GLY A 93 22.76 -15.10 -15.89
CA GLY A 93 22.50 -15.18 -14.45
C GLY A 93 23.75 -15.29 -13.57
N ARG A 94 24.96 -15.26 -14.12
CA ARG A 94 26.19 -15.35 -13.33
C ARG A 94 26.42 -14.08 -12.52
N ARG A 95 26.29 -12.92 -13.15
CA ARG A 95 26.50 -11.65 -12.45
C ARG A 95 25.45 -11.46 -11.36
N LEU A 96 24.20 -11.83 -11.64
CA LEU A 96 23.12 -11.80 -10.64
C LEU A 96 23.39 -12.73 -9.46
N ALA A 97 23.94 -13.93 -9.69
CA ALA A 97 24.34 -14.83 -8.61
C ALA A 97 25.53 -14.29 -7.81
N GLU A 98 26.41 -13.49 -8.40
CA GLU A 98 27.50 -12.82 -7.68
C GLU A 98 26.97 -11.65 -6.83
N GLU A 99 26.00 -10.88 -7.34
CA GLU A 99 25.50 -9.63 -6.73
C GLU A 99 24.27 -9.81 -5.82
N SER A 100 23.51 -10.90 -5.92
CA SER A 100 22.29 -11.17 -5.14
C SER A 100 22.33 -12.53 -4.44
N GLU A 101 22.23 -12.51 -3.11
CA GLU A 101 22.16 -13.74 -2.29
C GLU A 101 20.88 -14.54 -2.59
N HIS A 102 19.73 -13.87 -2.72
CA HIS A 102 18.46 -14.52 -3.03
C HIS A 102 18.50 -15.27 -4.36
N PHE A 103 19.04 -14.67 -5.42
CA PHE A 103 19.16 -15.33 -6.72
C PHE A 103 20.14 -16.51 -6.66
N ARG A 104 21.27 -16.34 -5.95
CA ARG A 104 22.27 -17.39 -5.76
C ARG A 104 21.68 -18.60 -5.05
N ASP A 105 20.93 -18.37 -3.97
CA ASP A 105 20.33 -19.44 -3.16
C ASP A 105 19.31 -20.27 -3.97
N GLU A 106 18.50 -19.61 -4.79
CA GLU A 106 17.55 -20.25 -5.71
C GLU A 106 18.27 -21.04 -6.82
N LEU A 107 19.33 -20.46 -7.39
CA LEU A 107 20.14 -21.11 -8.43
C LEU A 107 20.85 -22.36 -7.87
N ASP A 108 21.39 -22.26 -6.66
CA ASP A 108 22.02 -23.37 -5.95
C ASP A 108 20.99 -24.45 -5.56
N ALA A 109 19.75 -24.07 -5.23
CA ALA A 109 18.66 -25.01 -5.01
C ALA A 109 18.32 -25.78 -6.29
N CYS A 110 18.23 -25.08 -7.43
CA CYS A 110 18.03 -25.69 -8.73
C CYS A 110 19.17 -26.65 -9.10
N ASP A 111 20.43 -26.24 -8.90
CA ASP A 111 21.60 -27.10 -9.14
C ASP A 111 21.57 -28.36 -8.26
N ARG A 112 21.25 -28.24 -6.96
CA ARG A 112 21.09 -29.42 -6.07
C ARG A 112 20.00 -30.37 -6.56
N ALA A 113 18.88 -29.85 -7.04
CA ALA A 113 17.79 -30.67 -7.56
C ALA A 113 18.16 -31.35 -8.89
N LEU A 114 18.82 -30.62 -9.80
CA LEU A 114 19.24 -31.12 -11.12
C LEU A 114 20.32 -32.21 -11.04
N ARG A 115 21.26 -32.10 -10.09
CA ARG A 115 22.35 -33.09 -9.90
C ARG A 115 21.87 -34.51 -9.62
N GLN A 116 20.62 -34.70 -9.25
CA GLN A 116 20.03 -36.04 -9.09
C GLN A 116 19.77 -36.73 -10.44
N TYR A 117 19.66 -35.96 -11.52
CA TYR A 117 19.19 -36.44 -12.82
C TYR A 117 20.17 -36.16 -13.97
N THR A 118 21.15 -35.27 -13.80
CA THR A 118 22.21 -34.99 -14.77
C THR A 118 23.58 -34.90 -14.10
N GLU A 119 24.62 -35.36 -14.81
CA GLU A 119 26.02 -35.24 -14.38
C GLU A 119 26.64 -33.90 -14.81
N VAL A 120 25.95 -33.13 -15.66
CA VAL A 120 26.43 -31.84 -16.17
C VAL A 120 26.25 -30.77 -15.08
N PRO A 121 27.33 -30.17 -14.55
CA PRO A 121 27.22 -29.17 -13.49
C PRO A 121 26.62 -27.86 -14.04
N LEU A 122 25.59 -27.32 -13.38
CA LEU A 122 24.90 -26.10 -13.84
C LEU A 122 25.88 -24.94 -14.05
N HIS A 123 26.76 -24.69 -13.09
CA HIS A 123 27.72 -23.58 -13.17
C HIS A 123 28.72 -23.71 -14.33
N SER A 124 29.11 -24.93 -14.74
CA SER A 124 29.98 -25.15 -15.89
C SER A 124 29.27 -24.87 -17.22
N VAL A 125 27.94 -25.06 -17.27
CA VAL A 125 27.13 -24.64 -18.43
C VAL A 125 27.03 -23.13 -18.48
N LEU A 126 26.70 -22.48 -17.35
CA LEU A 126 26.58 -21.02 -17.28
C LEU A 126 27.91 -20.30 -17.52
N SER A 127 29.05 -20.89 -17.13
CA SER A 127 30.39 -20.34 -17.40
C SER A 127 30.86 -20.52 -18.85
N GLY A 128 30.22 -21.40 -19.62
CA GLY A 128 30.64 -21.78 -20.96
C GLY A 128 31.74 -22.84 -21.02
N GLU A 129 32.15 -23.42 -19.89
CA GLU A 129 33.02 -24.61 -19.87
C GLU A 129 32.36 -25.79 -20.59
N VAL A 130 31.05 -25.94 -20.43
CA VAL A 130 30.21 -26.88 -21.17
C VAL A 130 29.38 -26.11 -22.21
N PRO A 131 29.52 -26.40 -23.51
CA PRO A 131 28.73 -25.76 -24.55
C PRO A 131 27.22 -26.00 -24.41
N MET A 132 26.40 -25.00 -24.76
CA MET A 132 24.93 -25.09 -24.78
C MET A 132 24.35 -25.55 -26.15
N ASP A 133 25.09 -26.36 -26.90
CA ASP A 133 24.68 -26.88 -28.22
C ASP A 133 23.71 -28.07 -28.12
N ARG A 134 23.82 -28.83 -27.03
CA ARG A 134 22.96 -29.95 -26.71
C ARG A 134 21.68 -29.53 -25.99
N ILE A 135 20.55 -30.07 -26.45
CA ILE A 135 19.25 -29.71 -25.88
C ILE A 135 19.09 -30.16 -24.42
N ASP A 136 19.69 -31.29 -24.06
CA ASP A 136 19.70 -31.82 -22.69
C ASP A 136 20.66 -31.11 -21.73
N VAL A 137 21.43 -30.14 -22.25
CA VAL A 137 22.27 -29.23 -21.47
C VAL A 137 21.59 -27.87 -21.30
N VAL A 138 21.08 -27.31 -22.40
CA VAL A 138 20.51 -25.95 -22.40
C VAL A 138 19.18 -25.84 -21.64
N GLN A 139 18.28 -26.82 -21.78
CA GLN A 139 16.94 -26.74 -21.18
C GLN A 139 16.97 -26.76 -19.64
N PRO A 140 17.74 -27.65 -18.97
CA PRO A 140 17.90 -27.58 -17.52
C PRO A 140 18.51 -26.26 -17.02
N ALA A 141 19.48 -25.71 -17.75
CA ALA A 141 20.10 -24.43 -17.39
C ALA A 141 19.10 -23.27 -17.52
N MET A 142 18.28 -23.25 -18.58
CA MET A 142 17.20 -22.27 -18.72
C MET A 142 16.17 -22.41 -17.61
N PHE A 143 15.72 -23.63 -17.29
CA PHE A 143 14.80 -23.88 -16.18
C PHE A 143 15.33 -23.29 -14.86
N ALA A 144 16.59 -23.54 -14.53
CA ALA A 144 17.21 -23.02 -13.32
C ALA A 144 17.19 -21.48 -13.29
N VAL A 145 17.58 -20.82 -14.38
CA VAL A 145 17.55 -19.34 -14.47
C VAL A 145 16.14 -18.78 -14.36
N MET A 146 15.16 -19.37 -15.04
CA MET A 146 13.77 -18.91 -15.00
C MET A 146 13.16 -19.03 -13.59
N VAL A 147 13.38 -20.16 -12.92
CA VAL A 147 12.90 -20.38 -11.54
C VAL A 147 13.62 -19.43 -10.58
N SER A 148 14.94 -19.23 -10.74
CA SER A 148 15.72 -18.32 -9.89
C SER A 148 15.32 -16.86 -10.06
N LEU A 149 14.98 -16.43 -11.28
CA LEU A 149 14.42 -15.11 -11.52
C LEU A 149 13.08 -14.95 -10.79
N ALA A 150 12.16 -15.89 -10.95
CA ALA A 150 10.88 -15.85 -10.25
C ALA A 150 11.05 -15.84 -8.72
N GLY A 151 12.04 -16.57 -8.19
CA GLY A 151 12.41 -16.54 -6.77
C GLY A 151 12.91 -15.17 -6.31
N LEU A 152 13.79 -14.53 -7.09
CA LEU A 152 14.28 -13.18 -6.80
C LEU A 152 13.14 -12.13 -6.78
N TRP A 153 12.25 -12.16 -7.77
CA TRP A 153 11.07 -11.27 -7.80
C TRP A 153 10.17 -11.47 -6.57
N ARG A 154 9.95 -12.71 -6.15
CA ARG A 154 9.17 -13.03 -4.94
C ARG A 154 9.88 -12.57 -3.65
N ALA A 155 11.20 -12.68 -3.58
CA ALA A 155 11.98 -12.18 -2.45
C ALA A 155 11.88 -10.65 -2.30
N HIS A 156 11.57 -9.95 -3.40
CA HIS A 156 11.28 -8.52 -3.44
C HIS A 156 9.78 -8.19 -3.39
N GLY A 157 8.97 -9.11 -2.84
CA GLY A 157 7.54 -8.89 -2.58
C GLY A 157 6.62 -8.97 -3.81
N VAL A 158 7.17 -9.26 -5.00
CA VAL A 158 6.37 -9.39 -6.22
C VAL A 158 5.99 -10.85 -6.43
N HIS A 159 4.81 -11.21 -5.96
CA HIS A 159 4.22 -12.53 -6.17
C HIS A 159 3.39 -12.57 -7.47
N PRO A 160 3.49 -13.64 -8.29
CA PRO A 160 2.71 -13.74 -9.51
C PRO A 160 1.23 -13.95 -9.19
N ALA A 161 0.36 -13.11 -9.75
CA ALA A 161 -1.09 -13.29 -9.74
C ALA A 161 -1.53 -14.45 -10.64
N ALA A 162 -0.73 -14.74 -11.66
CA ALA A 162 -0.81 -15.93 -12.49
C ALA A 162 0.54 -16.20 -13.15
N VAL A 163 0.69 -17.38 -13.74
CA VAL A 163 1.83 -17.72 -14.59
C VAL A 163 1.36 -18.17 -15.97
N VAL A 164 2.13 -17.85 -17.01
CA VAL A 164 1.90 -18.33 -18.38
C VAL A 164 3.16 -19.04 -18.85
N GLY A 165 3.06 -20.30 -19.26
CA GLY A 165 4.21 -21.07 -19.75
C GLY A 165 4.11 -21.43 -21.22
N GLN A 166 5.26 -21.40 -21.93
CA GLN A 166 5.38 -21.88 -23.31
C GLN A 166 6.38 -23.04 -23.41
N SER A 167 5.91 -24.22 -23.83
CA SER A 167 6.75 -25.43 -24.02
C SER A 167 7.61 -25.73 -22.77
N LEU A 168 8.95 -25.71 -22.87
CA LEU A 168 9.88 -25.80 -21.72
C LEU A 168 9.49 -24.88 -20.55
N GLY A 169 9.06 -23.65 -20.84
CA GLY A 169 8.66 -22.67 -19.85
C GLY A 169 7.44 -23.11 -19.02
N GLU A 170 6.60 -24.01 -19.52
CA GLU A 170 5.50 -24.60 -18.72
C GLU A 170 6.04 -25.37 -17.50
N ILE A 171 7.23 -25.96 -17.59
CA ILE A 171 7.85 -26.70 -16.49
C ILE A 171 8.25 -25.73 -15.36
N ALA A 172 8.85 -24.60 -15.72
CA ALA A 172 9.19 -23.54 -14.77
C ALA A 172 7.91 -22.89 -14.18
N ALA A 173 6.93 -22.58 -15.03
CA ALA A 173 5.63 -22.05 -14.59
C ALA A 173 4.92 -22.99 -13.61
N ALA A 174 4.87 -24.30 -13.88
CA ALA A 174 4.27 -25.29 -12.99
C ALA A 174 5.00 -25.38 -11.64
N THR A 175 6.32 -25.24 -11.64
CA THR A 175 7.14 -25.23 -10.42
C THR A 175 6.85 -23.96 -9.60
N VAL A 176 6.87 -22.80 -10.22
CA VAL A 176 6.60 -21.50 -9.56
C VAL A 176 5.16 -21.41 -9.06
N ALA A 177 4.20 -22.00 -9.78
CA ALA A 177 2.81 -22.04 -9.36
C ALA A 177 2.53 -23.02 -8.21
N GLY A 178 3.51 -23.84 -7.80
CA GLY A 178 3.35 -24.87 -6.78
C GLY A 178 2.70 -26.16 -7.28
N GLY A 179 2.53 -26.30 -8.60
CA GLY A 179 2.01 -27.51 -9.25
C GLY A 179 3.01 -28.68 -9.28
N LEU A 180 4.30 -28.37 -9.17
CA LEU A 180 5.40 -29.32 -9.04
C LEU A 180 6.32 -28.87 -7.90
N SER A 181 6.96 -29.82 -7.21
CA SER A 181 8.15 -29.44 -6.42
C SER A 181 9.30 -29.05 -7.33
N LEU A 182 10.31 -28.40 -6.75
CA LEU A 182 11.58 -28.16 -7.43
C LEU A 182 12.24 -29.48 -7.89
N GLU A 183 12.17 -30.55 -7.09
CA GLU A 183 12.70 -31.86 -7.44
C GLU A 183 11.91 -32.52 -8.59
N ASP A 184 10.58 -32.45 -8.56
CA ASP A 184 9.73 -32.93 -9.66
C ASP A 184 9.97 -32.11 -10.94
N GLY A 185 10.13 -30.79 -10.83
CA GLY A 185 10.48 -29.89 -11.93
C GLY A 185 11.84 -30.22 -12.53
N ALA A 186 12.85 -30.48 -11.69
CA ALA A 186 14.19 -30.89 -12.10
C ALA A 186 14.21 -32.26 -12.80
N LEU A 187 13.46 -33.24 -12.28
CA LEU A 187 13.24 -34.54 -12.93
C LEU A 187 12.60 -34.33 -14.30
N LEU A 188 11.51 -33.58 -14.34
CA LEU A 188 10.72 -33.33 -15.53
C LEU A 188 11.55 -32.65 -16.62
N VAL A 189 12.21 -31.52 -16.34
CA VAL A 189 13.03 -30.83 -17.35
C VAL A 189 14.17 -31.70 -17.87
N THR A 190 14.77 -32.51 -17.02
CA THR A 190 15.88 -33.39 -17.42
C THR A 190 15.39 -34.56 -18.28
N ALA A 191 14.29 -35.21 -17.92
CA ALA A 191 13.70 -36.27 -18.72
C ALA A 191 13.13 -35.73 -20.05
N PHE A 192 12.48 -34.56 -20.01
CA PHE A 192 11.91 -33.87 -21.16
C PHE A 192 12.99 -33.48 -22.18
N SER A 193 14.13 -32.96 -21.72
CA SER A 193 15.24 -32.58 -22.58
C SER A 193 16.01 -33.78 -23.12
N LYS A 194 16.24 -34.82 -22.30
CA LYS A 194 16.83 -36.10 -22.76
C LYS A 194 15.97 -36.79 -23.81
N ALA A 195 14.65 -36.74 -23.69
CA ALA A 195 13.75 -37.28 -24.70
C ALA A 195 13.99 -36.61 -26.06
N GLN A 196 14.07 -35.28 -26.09
CA GLN A 196 14.37 -34.54 -27.32
C GLN A 196 15.79 -34.79 -27.84
N ALA A 197 16.77 -34.98 -26.96
CA ALA A 197 18.15 -35.29 -27.36
C ALA A 197 18.25 -36.60 -28.17
N LEU A 198 17.38 -37.59 -27.93
CA LEU A 198 17.36 -38.86 -28.69
C LEU A 198 17.03 -38.67 -30.19
N ILE A 199 16.37 -37.57 -30.53
CA ILE A 199 15.92 -37.23 -31.88
C ILE A 199 16.59 -35.98 -32.45
N GLN A 200 17.54 -35.38 -31.71
CA GLN A 200 18.30 -34.21 -32.18
C GLN A 200 19.08 -34.54 -33.45
N GLY A 201 19.07 -33.61 -34.41
CA GLY A 201 19.61 -33.73 -35.76
C GLY A 201 18.63 -34.28 -36.82
N ARG A 202 17.38 -34.62 -36.45
CA ARG A 202 16.41 -35.27 -37.37
C ARG A 202 15.26 -34.37 -37.82
N GLY A 203 15.15 -33.16 -37.30
CA GLY A 203 14.04 -32.25 -37.59
C GLY A 203 14.48 -30.80 -37.58
N GLU A 204 13.64 -29.92 -38.12
CA GLU A 204 13.89 -28.47 -38.15
C GLU A 204 12.64 -27.70 -37.73
N MET A 205 12.86 -26.45 -37.31
CA MET A 205 11.78 -25.51 -37.01
C MET A 205 12.00 -24.19 -37.76
N VAL A 206 10.91 -23.58 -38.24
CA VAL A 206 10.95 -22.30 -38.97
C VAL A 206 9.94 -21.34 -38.35
N ALA A 207 10.42 -20.17 -37.91
CA ALA A 207 9.55 -19.06 -37.53
C ALA A 207 9.03 -18.36 -38.79
N VAL A 208 7.73 -18.08 -38.85
CA VAL A 208 6.99 -17.55 -39.99
C VAL A 208 6.13 -16.37 -39.54
N ALA A 209 6.24 -15.23 -40.23
CA ALA A 209 5.50 -14.01 -39.91
C ALA A 209 4.06 -13.98 -40.49
N LEU A 210 3.29 -15.06 -40.26
CA LEU A 210 1.92 -15.27 -40.72
C LEU A 210 1.05 -15.80 -39.58
N SER A 211 -0.28 -15.69 -39.76
CA SER A 211 -1.23 -16.33 -38.83
C SER A 211 -1.14 -17.86 -38.92
N PRO A 212 -1.64 -18.60 -37.91
CA PRO A 212 -1.73 -20.05 -37.96
C PRO A 212 -2.50 -20.55 -39.18
N GLU A 213 -3.63 -19.91 -39.50
CA GLU A 213 -4.51 -20.30 -40.62
C GLU A 213 -3.85 -20.07 -41.97
N GLU A 214 -3.20 -18.91 -42.15
CA GLU A 214 -2.41 -18.61 -43.36
C GLU A 214 -1.27 -19.61 -43.52
N THR A 215 -0.58 -19.93 -42.43
CA THR A 215 0.53 -20.88 -42.43
C THR A 215 0.06 -22.28 -42.81
N GLU A 216 -1.01 -22.79 -42.17
CA GLU A 216 -1.61 -24.09 -42.48
C GLU A 216 -2.07 -24.18 -43.94
N ALA A 217 -2.68 -23.12 -44.47
CA ALA A 217 -3.09 -23.06 -45.87
C ALA A 217 -1.89 -23.20 -46.83
N LEU A 218 -0.76 -22.55 -46.54
CA LEU A 218 0.47 -22.65 -47.34
C LEU A 218 1.12 -24.04 -47.25
N LEU A 219 1.17 -24.63 -46.06
CA LEU A 219 1.71 -25.97 -45.87
C LEU A 219 0.91 -27.01 -46.67
N ALA A 220 -0.42 -26.89 -46.67
CA ALA A 220 -1.31 -27.72 -47.48
C ALA A 220 -1.17 -27.44 -48.99
N GLU A 221 -1.13 -26.17 -49.40
CA GLU A 221 -0.97 -25.75 -50.80
C GLU A 221 0.32 -26.33 -51.42
N TRP A 222 1.40 -26.36 -50.65
CA TRP A 222 2.72 -26.80 -51.11
C TRP A 222 3.06 -28.24 -50.75
N ALA A 223 2.13 -28.97 -50.11
CA ALA A 223 2.29 -30.34 -49.64
C ALA A 223 3.61 -30.55 -48.85
N LEU A 224 3.92 -29.60 -47.96
CA LEU A 224 5.13 -29.65 -47.13
C LEU A 224 4.87 -30.46 -45.86
N ASP A 225 5.82 -31.33 -45.51
CA ASP A 225 5.71 -32.20 -44.34
C ASP A 225 6.10 -31.47 -43.04
N LEU A 226 5.32 -30.46 -42.69
CA LEU A 226 5.49 -29.62 -41.51
C LEU A 226 4.16 -29.49 -40.76
N GLU A 227 4.22 -29.31 -39.45
CA GLU A 227 3.08 -29.07 -38.57
C GLU A 227 3.26 -27.70 -37.89
N VAL A 228 2.16 -26.98 -37.63
CA VAL A 228 2.21 -25.77 -36.79
C VAL A 228 2.55 -26.17 -35.37
N ALA A 229 3.75 -25.80 -34.94
CA ALA A 229 4.36 -26.18 -33.68
C ALA A 229 4.08 -25.18 -32.57
N VAL A 230 4.18 -23.88 -32.86
CA VAL A 230 4.02 -22.81 -31.87
C VAL A 230 3.24 -21.65 -32.47
N VAL A 231 2.33 -21.06 -31.69
CA VAL A 231 1.64 -19.80 -32.00
C VAL A 231 1.97 -18.80 -30.89
N ASN A 232 2.93 -17.91 -31.16
CA ASN A 232 3.43 -16.92 -30.20
C ASN A 232 2.67 -15.59 -30.26
N GLY A 233 1.90 -15.35 -31.31
CA GLY A 233 1.08 -14.15 -31.49
C GLY A 233 0.22 -14.26 -32.76
N PRO A 234 -0.67 -13.28 -33.01
CA PRO A 234 -1.62 -13.31 -34.13
C PRO A 234 -0.99 -13.47 -35.51
N ARG A 235 0.28 -13.05 -35.67
CA ARG A 235 1.06 -13.17 -36.90
C ARG A 235 2.46 -13.78 -36.68
N ALA A 236 2.62 -14.55 -35.61
CA ALA A 236 3.90 -15.13 -35.21
C ALA A 236 3.75 -16.64 -34.98
N THR A 237 3.96 -17.41 -36.04
CA THR A 237 3.81 -18.87 -36.06
C THR A 237 5.17 -19.54 -36.20
N VAL A 238 5.38 -20.69 -35.56
CA VAL A 238 6.52 -21.57 -35.80
C VAL A 238 6.00 -22.89 -36.30
N VAL A 239 6.60 -23.39 -37.38
CA VAL A 239 6.33 -24.72 -37.92
C VAL A 239 7.50 -25.64 -37.66
N SER A 240 7.25 -26.94 -37.61
CA SER A 240 8.31 -27.93 -37.43
C SER A 240 8.04 -29.22 -38.20
N GLY A 241 9.10 -29.93 -38.57
CA GLY A 241 8.99 -31.23 -39.23
C GLY A 241 10.26 -31.58 -40.01
N ASP A 242 10.08 -32.11 -41.22
CA ASP A 242 11.20 -32.57 -42.05
C ASP A 242 12.16 -31.42 -42.43
N PRO A 243 13.49 -31.62 -42.32
CA PRO A 243 14.48 -30.59 -42.66
C PRO A 243 14.43 -30.10 -44.12
N GLN A 244 14.13 -30.98 -45.08
CA GLN A 244 14.03 -30.59 -46.49
C GLN A 244 12.76 -29.78 -46.74
N ALA A 245 11.65 -30.16 -46.10
CA ALA A 245 10.40 -29.40 -46.13
C ALA A 245 10.57 -28.00 -45.50
N ALA A 246 11.28 -27.89 -44.38
CA ALA A 246 11.61 -26.62 -43.73
C ALA A 246 12.47 -25.70 -44.62
N ALA A 247 13.48 -26.26 -45.29
CA ALA A 247 14.29 -25.54 -46.27
C ALA A 247 13.44 -25.06 -47.47
N ALA A 248 12.59 -25.94 -48.02
CA ALA A 248 11.69 -25.61 -49.11
C ALA A 248 10.67 -24.52 -48.73
N LEU A 249 10.14 -24.56 -47.51
CA LEU A 249 9.25 -23.53 -46.97
C LEU A 249 9.93 -22.16 -46.99
N THR A 250 11.15 -22.08 -46.47
CA THR A 250 11.90 -20.81 -46.36
C THR A 250 12.12 -20.18 -47.75
N VAL A 251 12.46 -20.99 -48.75
CA VAL A 251 12.61 -20.51 -50.15
C VAL A 251 11.27 -20.00 -50.70
N LYS A 252 10.19 -20.79 -50.56
CA LYS A 252 8.86 -20.42 -51.08
C LYS A 252 8.27 -19.18 -50.40
N LEU A 253 8.50 -19.01 -49.10
CA LEU A 253 8.10 -17.81 -48.36
C LEU A 253 8.88 -16.58 -48.82
N ALA A 254 10.19 -16.73 -49.07
CA ALA A 254 11.01 -15.65 -49.62
C ALA A 254 10.52 -15.20 -51.00
N GLU A 255 10.11 -16.12 -51.87
CA GLU A 255 9.50 -15.81 -53.17
C GLU A 255 8.19 -15.03 -53.05
N ARG A 256 7.43 -15.23 -51.96
CA ARG A 256 6.20 -14.47 -51.63
C ARG A 256 6.47 -13.19 -50.82
N GLY A 257 7.72 -12.87 -50.52
CA GLY A 257 8.08 -11.71 -49.68
C GLY A 257 7.67 -11.85 -48.21
N VAL A 258 7.41 -13.07 -47.73
CA VAL A 258 7.04 -13.36 -46.34
C VAL A 258 8.31 -13.58 -45.52
N ARG A 259 8.45 -12.87 -44.39
CA ARG A 259 9.56 -13.07 -43.47
C ARG A 259 9.48 -14.46 -42.83
N SER A 260 10.60 -15.18 -42.88
CA SER A 260 10.80 -16.44 -42.16
C SER A 260 12.24 -16.56 -41.66
N ARG A 261 12.44 -17.36 -40.61
CA ARG A 261 13.76 -17.60 -40.02
C ARG A 261 13.87 -19.06 -39.57
N LEU A 262 14.89 -19.77 -40.06
CA LEU A 262 15.23 -21.10 -39.57
C LEU A 262 15.71 -21.00 -38.11
N LEU A 263 15.25 -21.93 -37.27
CA LEU A 263 15.64 -22.05 -35.87
C LEU A 263 16.53 -23.30 -35.74
N PRO A 264 17.86 -23.15 -35.62
CA PRO A 264 18.80 -24.27 -35.69
C PRO A 264 18.86 -25.06 -34.38
N ILE A 265 17.74 -25.65 -33.99
CA ILE A 265 17.58 -26.49 -32.80
C ILE A 265 17.87 -27.96 -33.16
N GLY A 266 17.65 -28.34 -34.43
CA GLY A 266 17.86 -29.70 -34.92
C GLY A 266 16.79 -30.69 -34.44
N ILE A 267 15.65 -30.23 -33.93
CA ILE A 267 14.50 -31.06 -33.58
C ILE A 267 13.23 -30.49 -34.20
N ALA A 268 12.24 -31.33 -34.44
CA ALA A 268 10.88 -30.91 -34.77
C ALA A 268 9.96 -31.06 -33.54
N ALA A 269 10.17 -30.23 -32.51
CA ALA A 269 9.29 -30.19 -31.34
C ALA A 269 7.86 -29.79 -31.72
N HIS A 270 6.86 -30.29 -30.98
CA HIS A 270 5.44 -30.05 -31.27
C HIS A 270 5.00 -30.58 -32.64
N SER A 271 5.58 -31.71 -33.07
CA SER A 271 5.19 -32.44 -34.28
C SER A 271 5.15 -33.94 -34.06
N ARG A 272 4.72 -34.69 -35.09
CA ARG A 272 4.75 -36.17 -35.10
C ARG A 272 6.10 -36.80 -34.77
N GLN A 273 7.22 -36.07 -34.93
CA GLN A 273 8.53 -36.60 -34.55
C GLN A 273 8.60 -36.94 -33.05
N ILE A 274 7.83 -36.24 -32.21
CA ILE A 274 7.76 -36.51 -30.77
C ILE A 274 7.13 -37.87 -30.44
N ASP A 275 6.38 -38.48 -31.38
CA ASP A 275 5.79 -39.80 -31.17
C ASP A 275 6.87 -40.89 -30.99
N GLU A 276 8.07 -40.71 -31.54
CA GLU A 276 9.22 -41.62 -31.39
C GLU A 276 9.72 -41.72 -29.93
N VAL A 277 9.50 -40.68 -29.13
CA VAL A 277 10.02 -40.58 -27.76
C VAL A 277 8.92 -40.70 -26.70
N ARG A 278 7.69 -40.99 -27.11
CA ARG A 278 6.53 -41.14 -26.22
C ARG A 278 6.76 -42.12 -25.09
N ASP A 279 7.17 -43.34 -25.41
CA ASP A 279 7.35 -44.41 -24.42
C ASP A 279 8.50 -44.11 -23.45
N TYR A 280 9.52 -43.38 -23.92
CA TYR A 280 10.56 -42.85 -23.06
C TYR A 280 9.98 -41.83 -22.07
N MET A 281 9.27 -40.80 -22.56
CA MET A 281 8.69 -39.78 -21.69
C MET A 281 7.74 -40.38 -20.65
N LEU A 282 6.79 -41.25 -21.06
CA LEU A 282 5.81 -41.83 -20.14
C LEU A 282 6.47 -42.65 -19.02
N ARG A 283 7.57 -43.34 -19.33
CA ARG A 283 8.32 -44.13 -18.34
C ARG A 283 9.13 -43.24 -17.40
N GLU A 284 9.93 -42.32 -17.94
CA GLU A 284 10.82 -41.48 -17.13
C GLU A 284 10.03 -40.46 -16.28
N LEU A 285 8.85 -40.05 -16.73
CA LEU A 285 7.97 -39.11 -16.00
C LEU A 285 6.98 -39.80 -15.06
N ALA A 286 6.87 -41.13 -15.04
CA ALA A 286 5.98 -41.84 -14.11
C ALA A 286 6.20 -41.50 -12.61
N PRO A 287 7.42 -41.14 -12.14
CA PRO A 287 7.64 -40.75 -10.75
C PRO A 287 7.10 -39.37 -10.35
N ILE A 288 6.80 -38.48 -11.29
CA ILE A 288 6.35 -37.11 -10.93
C ILE A 288 5.06 -37.13 -10.12
N ARG A 289 4.91 -36.19 -9.20
CA ARG A 289 3.72 -36.05 -8.36
C ARG A 289 3.12 -34.65 -8.49
N PRO A 290 2.19 -34.44 -9.44
CA PRO A 290 1.51 -33.16 -9.61
C PRO A 290 0.73 -32.78 -8.35
N ARG A 291 0.66 -31.48 -8.07
CA ARG A 291 0.02 -30.90 -6.89
C ARG A 291 -0.95 -29.83 -7.33
N THR A 292 -1.93 -29.55 -6.49
CA THR A 292 -2.73 -28.33 -6.65
C THR A 292 -1.94 -27.18 -6.04
N GLY A 293 -1.40 -26.32 -6.89
CA GLY A 293 -0.75 -25.07 -6.52
C GLY A 293 -1.72 -23.90 -6.40
N ASP A 294 -1.30 -22.86 -5.69
CA ASP A 294 -2.15 -21.71 -5.33
C ASP A 294 -2.14 -20.57 -6.37
N VAL A 295 -1.24 -20.64 -7.36
CA VAL A 295 -1.15 -19.63 -8.44
C VAL A 295 -1.83 -20.18 -9.71
N PRO A 296 -2.77 -19.43 -10.32
CA PRO A 296 -3.36 -19.77 -11.60
C PRO A 296 -2.30 -19.97 -12.69
N MET A 297 -2.40 -21.08 -13.43
CA MET A 297 -1.47 -21.42 -14.51
C MET A 297 -2.19 -21.47 -15.86
N TYR A 298 -1.78 -20.61 -16.79
CA TYR A 298 -2.17 -20.68 -18.20
C TYR A 298 -1.08 -21.43 -18.97
N ALA A 299 -1.46 -22.49 -19.66
CA ALA A 299 -0.51 -23.33 -20.38
C ALA A 299 -0.74 -23.27 -21.89
N SER A 300 0.35 -23.09 -22.63
CA SER A 300 0.33 -23.08 -24.10
C SER A 300 -0.16 -24.41 -24.68
N ALA A 301 0.09 -25.54 -24.02
CA ALA A 301 -0.34 -26.87 -24.47
C ALA A 301 -1.86 -26.98 -24.66
N VAL A 302 -2.63 -26.33 -23.77
CA VAL A 302 -4.10 -26.28 -23.84
C VAL A 302 -4.61 -24.97 -24.45
N GLY A 303 -3.80 -23.89 -24.40
CA GLY A 303 -4.17 -22.55 -24.86
C GLY A 303 -5.11 -21.83 -23.89
N GLY A 304 -4.91 -22.00 -22.59
CA GLY A 304 -5.78 -21.46 -21.54
C GLY A 304 -5.42 -21.95 -20.14
N LEU A 305 -6.32 -21.71 -19.18
CA LEU A 305 -6.14 -22.08 -17.78
C LEU A 305 -6.13 -23.61 -17.58
N VAL A 306 -5.19 -24.12 -16.79
CA VAL A 306 -5.07 -25.55 -16.46
C VAL A 306 -4.99 -25.77 -14.95
N GLY A 307 -5.63 -26.83 -14.46
CA GLY A 307 -5.47 -27.27 -13.07
C GLY A 307 -4.12 -27.96 -12.87
N THR A 308 -3.28 -27.41 -12.00
CA THR A 308 -1.91 -27.88 -11.73
C THR A 308 -1.86 -29.32 -11.20
N GLY A 309 -2.92 -29.80 -10.54
CA GLY A 309 -3.04 -31.20 -10.10
C GLY A 309 -3.18 -32.22 -11.24
N THR A 310 -3.33 -31.78 -12.49
CA THR A 310 -3.51 -32.65 -13.67
C THR A 310 -2.25 -32.82 -14.53
N LEU A 311 -1.12 -32.24 -14.10
CA LEU A 311 0.14 -32.17 -14.87
C LEU A 311 0.93 -33.49 -14.83
N ASP A 312 0.29 -34.61 -15.13
CA ASP A 312 0.89 -35.95 -15.13
C ASP A 312 1.81 -36.21 -16.34
N ALA A 313 2.44 -37.38 -16.38
CA ALA A 313 3.33 -37.76 -17.48
C ALA A 313 2.65 -37.69 -18.86
N ALA A 314 1.33 -37.98 -18.92
CA ALA A 314 0.59 -37.92 -20.16
C ALA A 314 0.32 -36.47 -20.59
N TYR A 315 0.11 -35.55 -19.64
CA TYR A 315 0.06 -34.11 -19.91
C TYR A 315 1.37 -33.63 -20.55
N TRP A 316 2.52 -33.95 -19.96
CA TRP A 316 3.80 -33.45 -20.47
C TRP A 316 4.19 -34.01 -21.84
N TYR A 317 3.84 -35.27 -22.13
CA TYR A 317 3.91 -35.79 -23.50
C TYR A 317 3.01 -35.00 -24.46
N ARG A 318 1.74 -34.74 -24.09
CA ARG A 318 0.83 -33.93 -24.92
C ARG A 318 1.35 -32.51 -25.12
N SER A 319 1.95 -31.91 -24.10
CA SER A 319 2.55 -30.58 -24.15
C SER A 319 3.70 -30.53 -25.16
N LEU A 320 4.60 -31.51 -25.16
CA LEU A 320 5.69 -31.59 -26.15
C LEU A 320 5.21 -31.96 -27.56
N ARG A 321 4.18 -32.81 -27.69
CA ARG A 321 3.68 -33.32 -28.98
C ARG A 321 2.74 -32.35 -29.69
N GLY A 322 1.86 -31.67 -28.95
CA GLY A 322 0.83 -30.80 -29.50
C GLY A 322 1.34 -29.37 -29.74
N THR A 323 0.62 -28.61 -30.56
CA THR A 323 0.91 -27.19 -30.81
C THR A 323 0.89 -26.38 -29.50
N ALA A 324 1.96 -25.62 -29.25
CA ALA A 324 2.05 -24.66 -28.15
C ALA A 324 1.32 -23.35 -28.53
N ARG A 325 0.14 -23.13 -27.96
CA ARG A 325 -0.77 -22.00 -28.24
C ARG A 325 -0.58 -20.88 -27.22
N PHE A 326 0.60 -20.26 -27.22
CA PHE A 326 0.92 -19.17 -26.28
C PHE A 326 -0.01 -17.97 -26.46
N GLU A 327 -0.28 -17.55 -27.71
CA GLU A 327 -1.22 -16.46 -28.01
C GLU A 327 -2.58 -16.69 -27.34
N LYS A 328 -3.17 -17.89 -27.45
CA LYS A 328 -4.45 -18.19 -26.81
C LYS A 328 -4.39 -18.15 -25.29
N ALA A 329 -3.31 -18.67 -24.70
CA ALA A 329 -3.11 -18.62 -23.26
C ALA A 329 -3.00 -17.16 -22.75
N MET A 330 -2.28 -16.32 -23.50
CA MET A 330 -2.14 -14.89 -23.24
C MET A 330 -3.47 -14.14 -23.41
N THR A 331 -4.20 -14.38 -24.51
CA THR A 331 -5.53 -13.82 -24.77
C THR A 331 -6.52 -14.18 -23.67
N GLN A 332 -6.51 -15.42 -23.18
CA GLN A 332 -7.33 -15.82 -22.04
C GLN A 332 -6.95 -15.06 -20.76
N ALA A 333 -5.66 -14.95 -20.45
CA ALA A 333 -5.20 -14.18 -19.27
C ALA A 333 -5.61 -12.70 -19.36
N LEU A 334 -5.58 -12.09 -20.54
CA LEU A 334 -6.09 -10.75 -20.78
C LEU A 334 -7.61 -10.66 -20.55
N HIS A 335 -8.40 -11.63 -21.03
CA HIS A 335 -9.84 -11.68 -20.77
C HIS A 335 -10.18 -11.87 -19.29
N ASP A 336 -9.32 -12.57 -18.55
CA ASP A 336 -9.47 -12.78 -17.10
C ASP A 336 -9.03 -11.57 -16.26
N GLY A 337 -8.63 -10.46 -16.91
CA GLY A 337 -8.40 -9.16 -16.26
C GLY A 337 -6.93 -8.81 -16.01
N HIS A 338 -5.98 -9.68 -16.37
CA HIS A 338 -4.56 -9.39 -16.18
C HIS A 338 -4.07 -8.30 -17.15
N ARG A 339 -3.27 -7.35 -16.67
CA ARG A 339 -2.81 -6.17 -17.46
C ARG A 339 -1.31 -5.89 -17.36
N LEU A 340 -0.57 -6.57 -16.49
CA LEU A 340 0.87 -6.41 -16.33
C LEU A 340 1.54 -7.76 -16.38
N PHE A 341 2.47 -7.92 -17.32
CA PHE A 341 3.15 -9.18 -17.60
C PHE A 341 4.66 -8.97 -17.57
N ALA A 342 5.41 -9.94 -17.07
CA ALA A 342 6.87 -9.90 -17.05
C ALA A 342 7.46 -11.24 -17.48
N GLU A 343 8.37 -11.22 -18.47
CA GLU A 343 9.03 -12.41 -18.99
C GLU A 343 10.20 -12.85 -18.10
N MET A 344 10.03 -13.97 -17.39
CA MET A 344 11.03 -14.62 -16.54
C MET A 344 11.93 -15.51 -17.39
N GLY A 345 12.84 -14.90 -18.14
CA GLY A 345 13.80 -15.60 -19.00
C GLY A 345 15.11 -14.83 -19.16
N PRO A 346 16.19 -15.48 -19.61
CA PRO A 346 17.51 -14.87 -19.76
C PRO A 346 17.61 -13.81 -20.89
N HIS A 347 16.60 -13.75 -21.75
CA HIS A 347 16.45 -12.75 -22.82
C HIS A 347 14.99 -12.77 -23.31
N PRO A 348 14.38 -11.62 -23.65
CA PRO A 348 13.01 -11.56 -24.15
C PRO A 348 12.86 -12.29 -25.49
N VAL A 349 12.04 -13.33 -25.50
CA VAL A 349 11.65 -14.08 -26.70
C VAL A 349 10.14 -14.19 -26.87
N LEU A 350 9.37 -14.10 -25.77
CA LEU A 350 7.90 -14.04 -25.82
C LEU A 350 7.38 -12.61 -25.91
N THR A 351 8.14 -11.64 -25.40
CA THR A 351 7.73 -10.23 -25.30
C THR A 351 7.14 -9.68 -26.60
N PRO A 352 7.79 -9.80 -27.79
CA PRO A 352 7.20 -9.28 -29.02
C PRO A 352 5.86 -9.94 -29.40
N GLY A 353 5.71 -11.24 -29.16
CA GLY A 353 4.46 -11.96 -29.44
C GLY A 353 3.34 -11.61 -28.45
N ALA A 354 3.70 -11.39 -27.19
CA ALA A 354 2.77 -10.93 -26.17
C ALA A 354 2.30 -9.48 -26.44
N GLU A 355 3.20 -8.58 -26.83
CA GLU A 355 2.87 -7.20 -27.25
C GLU A 355 1.94 -7.20 -28.47
N ASP A 356 2.23 -8.01 -29.50
CA ASP A 356 1.35 -8.18 -30.66
C ASP A 356 -0.04 -8.69 -30.26
N THR A 357 -0.11 -9.59 -29.28
CA THR A 357 -1.37 -10.14 -28.76
C THR A 357 -2.16 -9.07 -28.00
N VAL A 358 -1.50 -8.28 -27.16
CA VAL A 358 -2.10 -7.14 -26.45
C VAL A 358 -2.65 -6.10 -27.44
N ALA A 359 -1.86 -5.73 -28.44
CA ALA A 359 -2.26 -4.78 -29.47
C ALA A 359 -3.44 -5.30 -30.30
N HIS A 360 -3.49 -6.61 -30.58
CA HIS A 360 -4.61 -7.22 -31.29
C HIS A 360 -5.88 -7.30 -30.45
N ALA A 361 -5.75 -7.50 -29.14
CA ALA A 361 -6.88 -7.49 -28.22
C ALA A 361 -7.45 -6.09 -27.95
N ASP A 362 -6.71 -5.03 -28.33
CA ASP A 362 -7.06 -3.62 -28.10
C ASP A 362 -7.30 -3.31 -26.60
N LEU A 363 -6.38 -3.81 -25.75
CA LEU A 363 -6.42 -3.64 -24.30
C LEU A 363 -5.19 -2.87 -23.81
N ASP A 364 -5.37 -2.04 -22.78
CA ASP A 364 -4.27 -1.37 -22.08
C ASP A 364 -3.52 -2.34 -21.14
N ALA A 365 -2.58 -3.09 -21.71
CA ALA A 365 -1.70 -3.99 -20.97
C ALA A 365 -0.23 -3.75 -21.32
N VAL A 366 0.66 -4.09 -20.40
CA VAL A 366 2.10 -3.88 -20.52
C VAL A 366 2.83 -5.19 -20.34
N VAL A 367 3.82 -5.43 -21.19
CA VAL A 367 4.72 -6.58 -21.13
C VAL A 367 6.13 -6.07 -20.88
N LEU A 368 6.77 -6.58 -19.84
CA LEU A 368 8.11 -6.22 -19.42
C LEU A 368 9.07 -7.40 -19.64
N ASP A 369 10.33 -7.08 -19.90
CA ASP A 369 11.42 -8.06 -19.79
C ASP A 369 12.13 -7.93 -18.44
N THR A 370 12.78 -9.01 -18.00
CA THR A 370 13.42 -9.08 -16.68
C THR A 370 14.94 -9.26 -16.75
N MET A 371 15.45 -9.78 -17.86
CA MET A 371 16.88 -9.93 -18.14
C MET A 371 17.11 -9.85 -19.64
N ARG A 372 18.25 -9.28 -20.04
CA ARG A 372 18.69 -9.23 -21.44
C ARG A 372 20.09 -9.84 -21.57
N ARG A 373 20.46 -10.12 -22.83
CA ARG A 373 21.78 -10.66 -23.15
C ARG A 373 22.83 -9.61 -22.77
N ASP A 374 23.87 -10.04 -22.09
CA ASP A 374 24.95 -9.18 -21.59
C ASP A 374 24.50 -8.15 -20.53
N ASP A 375 23.29 -8.30 -19.98
CA ASP A 375 22.72 -7.47 -18.91
C ASP A 375 21.96 -8.33 -17.89
N ASP A 376 22.73 -9.08 -17.09
CA ASP A 376 22.26 -9.96 -16.01
C ASP A 376 22.68 -9.47 -14.61
N GLY A 377 23.02 -8.19 -14.46
CA GLY A 377 23.37 -7.61 -13.16
C GLY A 377 22.16 -7.21 -12.32
N ILE A 378 22.40 -6.89 -11.05
CA ILE A 378 21.37 -6.34 -10.15
C ILE A 378 20.80 -5.03 -10.69
N ASP A 379 21.60 -4.24 -11.42
CA ASP A 379 21.14 -3.00 -12.08
C ASP A 379 20.02 -3.27 -13.10
N GLY A 380 20.15 -4.36 -13.88
CA GLY A 380 19.12 -4.79 -14.84
C GLY A 380 17.85 -5.26 -14.13
N HIS A 381 17.99 -5.95 -13.00
CA HIS A 381 16.86 -6.34 -12.17
C HIS A 381 16.13 -5.13 -11.55
N LEU A 382 16.88 -4.15 -11.04
CA LEU A 382 16.32 -2.89 -10.52
C LEU A 382 15.63 -2.07 -11.63
N ARG A 383 16.16 -2.07 -12.87
CA ARG A 383 15.47 -1.52 -14.06
C ARG A 383 14.12 -2.18 -14.28
N ALA A 384 14.06 -3.51 -14.23
CA ALA A 384 12.83 -4.25 -14.42
C ALA A 384 11.80 -3.97 -13.29
N LEU A 385 12.25 -3.92 -12.02
CA LEU A 385 11.40 -3.53 -10.88
C LEU A 385 10.88 -2.09 -10.99
N ALA A 386 11.74 -1.16 -11.42
CA ALA A 386 11.36 0.22 -11.69
C ALA A 386 10.28 0.30 -12.78
N GLY A 387 10.44 -0.47 -13.87
CA GLY A 387 9.44 -0.56 -14.92
C GLY A 387 8.13 -1.19 -14.45
N ALA A 388 8.18 -2.23 -13.64
CA ALA A 388 7.01 -2.84 -13.03
C ALA A 388 6.27 -1.85 -12.13
N HIS A 389 7.00 -1.12 -11.28
CA HIS A 389 6.41 -0.12 -10.40
C HIS A 389 5.80 1.06 -11.15
N ALA A 390 6.46 1.54 -12.20
CA ALA A 390 5.92 2.60 -13.05
C ALA A 390 4.57 2.19 -13.67
N HIS A 391 4.35 0.89 -13.90
CA HIS A 391 3.12 0.32 -14.46
C HIS A 391 2.18 -0.32 -13.43
N GLY A 392 2.41 -0.09 -12.13
CA GLY A 392 1.43 -0.39 -11.08
C GLY A 392 1.71 -1.63 -10.26
N ALA A 393 2.86 -2.29 -10.41
CA ALA A 393 3.30 -3.27 -9.43
C ALA A 393 3.74 -2.58 -8.12
N THR A 394 3.72 -3.36 -7.04
CA THR A 394 4.07 -2.93 -5.68
C THR A 394 5.22 -3.78 -5.11
N PRO A 395 6.46 -3.61 -5.61
CA PRO A 395 7.61 -4.26 -4.98
C PRO A 395 7.74 -3.86 -3.51
N ASP A 396 8.25 -4.78 -2.68
CA ASP A 396 8.71 -4.45 -1.33
C ASP A 396 10.05 -3.71 -1.43
N TRP A 397 9.97 -2.38 -1.51
CA TRP A 397 11.14 -1.53 -1.63
C TRP A 397 12.07 -1.58 -0.42
N ALA A 398 11.58 -1.99 0.75
CA ALA A 398 12.44 -2.19 1.91
C ALA A 398 13.31 -3.44 1.75
N ALA A 399 12.77 -4.51 1.15
CA ALA A 399 13.54 -5.68 0.77
C ALA A 399 14.48 -5.42 -0.42
N VAL A 400 14.05 -4.65 -1.43
CA VAL A 400 14.85 -4.32 -2.63
C VAL A 400 16.08 -3.47 -2.26
N LEU A 401 15.91 -2.48 -1.40
CA LEU A 401 16.95 -1.53 -1.02
C LEU A 401 17.47 -1.81 0.40
N ALA A 402 17.57 -3.08 0.76
CA ALA A 402 18.05 -3.50 2.07
C ALA A 402 19.43 -2.88 2.39
N GLY A 403 19.53 -2.25 3.56
CA GLY A 403 20.75 -1.54 3.99
C GLY A 403 20.78 -0.04 3.66
N ALA A 404 19.83 0.47 2.88
CA ALA A 404 19.66 1.91 2.68
C ALA A 404 18.94 2.57 3.87
N GLY A 405 19.31 3.82 4.17
CA GLY A 405 18.76 4.65 5.24
C GLY A 405 17.77 5.71 4.73
N ARG A 406 17.06 6.35 5.66
CA ARG A 406 16.21 7.52 5.34
C ARG A 406 17.05 8.79 5.38
N VAL A 407 16.86 9.65 4.38
CA VAL A 407 17.49 10.98 4.29
C VAL A 407 16.43 12.07 4.17
N ALA A 408 16.80 13.29 4.57
CA ALA A 408 15.90 14.44 4.40
C ALA A 408 15.83 14.82 2.92
N LEU A 409 14.64 14.70 2.32
CA LEU A 409 14.39 15.09 0.92
C LEU A 409 13.37 16.22 0.83
N PRO A 410 13.47 17.10 -0.19
CA PRO A 410 12.52 18.19 -0.39
C PRO A 410 11.08 17.67 -0.50
N GLY A 411 10.15 18.25 0.28
CA GLY A 411 8.72 17.87 0.26
C GLY A 411 8.01 18.30 -1.02
N TYR A 412 6.88 17.70 -1.39
CA TYR A 412 6.13 18.06 -2.61
C TYR A 412 5.58 19.50 -2.56
N ARG A 413 5.58 20.22 -3.68
CA ARG A 413 4.95 21.54 -3.84
C ARG A 413 3.87 21.43 -4.91
N LEU A 414 2.64 21.80 -4.59
CA LEU A 414 1.58 21.93 -5.59
C LEU A 414 1.90 23.16 -6.46
N GLU A 415 2.28 22.94 -7.73
CA GLU A 415 2.21 23.99 -8.74
C GLU A 415 0.74 24.25 -9.07
N SER A 416 0.26 25.42 -8.66
CA SER A 416 -0.93 26.05 -9.19
C SER A 416 -0.58 26.59 -10.58
N ASP A 417 -0.94 25.90 -11.66
CA ASP A 417 -0.94 26.55 -12.98
C ASP A 417 -2.07 26.06 -13.89
N THR A 418 -2.63 27.08 -14.53
CA THR A 418 -3.82 27.20 -15.35
C THR A 418 -3.65 26.64 -16.77
N GLU A 419 -4.78 26.21 -17.37
CA GLU A 419 -5.01 25.77 -18.78
C GLU A 419 -4.64 24.31 -19.13
N ASP A 420 -5.39 23.50 -19.88
CA ASP A 420 -6.75 23.52 -20.47
C ASP A 420 -7.04 22.06 -20.93
N THR A 421 -8.13 21.42 -20.46
CA THR A 421 -8.75 20.26 -21.15
C THR A 421 -10.24 20.16 -20.76
N ALA A 422 -11.06 20.73 -21.64
CA ALA A 422 -12.50 20.61 -21.74
C ALA A 422 -12.99 19.19 -22.10
N ALA A 423 -13.98 18.67 -21.35
CA ALA A 423 -15.24 18.06 -21.86
C ALA A 423 -15.90 17.15 -20.81
N GLY A 424 -16.96 17.64 -20.15
CA GLY A 424 -17.91 16.78 -19.42
C GLY A 424 -18.76 17.43 -18.32
N ASP A 425 -18.71 18.75 -18.16
CA ASP A 425 -19.10 19.47 -16.94
C ASP A 425 -19.95 20.73 -17.22
N GLY A 426 -20.53 20.89 -18.42
CA GLY A 426 -21.24 22.14 -18.76
C GLY A 426 -20.41 23.42 -18.59
N GLY A 427 -19.07 23.32 -18.63
CA GLY A 427 -18.14 24.40 -18.35
C GLY A 427 -17.95 24.71 -16.85
N LEU A 428 -18.54 23.93 -15.92
CA LEU A 428 -18.41 24.17 -14.49
C LEU A 428 -17.02 23.80 -13.97
N ARG A 429 -16.49 22.61 -14.27
CA ARG A 429 -15.11 22.27 -13.92
C ARG A 429 -14.15 23.20 -14.67
N GLU A 430 -14.37 23.57 -15.93
CA GLU A 430 -13.57 24.62 -16.63
C GLU A 430 -13.60 25.99 -15.93
N ARG A 431 -14.75 26.41 -15.39
CA ARG A 431 -14.89 27.67 -14.62
C ARG A 431 -14.23 27.61 -13.25
N LEU A 432 -14.22 26.43 -12.63
CA LEU A 432 -13.67 26.23 -11.29
C LEU A 432 -12.19 25.84 -11.33
N LEU A 433 -11.70 25.21 -12.39
CA LEU A 433 -10.30 24.80 -12.57
C LEU A 433 -9.29 25.93 -12.29
N PRO A 434 -9.50 27.20 -12.69
CA PRO A 434 -8.55 28.29 -12.43
C PRO A 434 -8.54 28.77 -10.98
N LEU A 435 -9.53 28.38 -10.17
CA LEU A 435 -9.64 28.78 -8.78
C LEU A 435 -8.80 27.86 -7.90
N GLU A 436 -8.26 28.38 -6.80
CA GLU A 436 -7.60 27.57 -5.75
C GLU A 436 -8.53 26.47 -5.22
N PRO A 437 -8.06 25.29 -4.79
CA PRO A 437 -8.91 24.19 -4.32
C PRO A 437 -9.94 24.60 -3.26
N ALA A 438 -9.52 25.42 -2.28
CA ALA A 438 -10.42 25.99 -1.27
C ALA A 438 -11.50 26.90 -1.89
N ARG A 439 -11.17 27.60 -2.99
CA ARG A 439 -12.11 28.44 -3.74
C ARG A 439 -13.02 27.61 -4.66
N ARG A 440 -12.55 26.49 -5.21
CA ARG A 440 -13.38 25.52 -5.97
C ARG A 440 -14.45 24.91 -5.08
N LEU A 441 -14.03 24.42 -3.91
CA LEU A 441 -14.93 23.86 -2.93
C LEU A 441 -15.92 24.92 -2.43
N ALA A 442 -15.47 26.16 -2.18
CA ALA A 442 -16.36 27.27 -1.82
C ALA A 442 -17.41 27.59 -2.90
N GLU A 443 -17.05 27.57 -4.18
CA GLU A 443 -18.01 27.82 -5.27
C GLU A 443 -18.96 26.63 -5.50
N LEU A 444 -18.50 25.39 -5.32
CA LEU A 444 -19.37 24.20 -5.34
C LEU A 444 -20.33 24.21 -4.16
N LEU A 445 -19.83 24.59 -2.99
CA LEU A 445 -20.63 24.80 -1.80
C LEU A 445 -21.65 25.93 -2.01
N ASP A 446 -21.29 27.05 -2.63
CA ASP A 446 -22.21 28.12 -2.99
C ASP A 446 -23.31 27.61 -3.94
N VAL A 447 -22.96 26.74 -4.90
CA VAL A 447 -23.95 26.09 -5.76
C VAL A 447 -24.92 25.22 -4.95
N VAL A 448 -24.41 24.38 -4.05
CA VAL A 448 -25.24 23.53 -3.17
C VAL A 448 -26.14 24.38 -2.27
N VAL A 449 -25.61 25.45 -1.69
CA VAL A 449 -26.34 26.40 -0.83
C VAL A 449 -27.41 27.16 -1.63
N GLN A 450 -27.12 27.57 -2.86
CA GLN A 450 -28.10 28.22 -3.75
C GLN A 450 -29.21 27.26 -4.16
N GLN A 451 -28.89 26.00 -4.50
CA GLN A 451 -29.91 25.01 -4.85
C GLN A 451 -30.76 24.62 -3.64
N LEU A 452 -30.16 24.57 -2.45
CA LEU A 452 -30.86 24.35 -1.19
C LEU A 452 -31.83 25.50 -0.86
N ALA A 453 -31.40 26.75 -1.01
CA ALA A 453 -32.24 27.93 -0.79
C ALA A 453 -33.42 28.04 -1.78
N GLY A 454 -33.33 27.35 -2.92
CA GLY A 454 -34.39 27.28 -3.94
C GLY A 454 -35.49 26.24 -3.67
N LEU A 455 -35.40 25.45 -2.59
CA LEU A 455 -36.40 24.46 -2.21
C LEU A 455 -37.52 25.07 -1.33
N PRO A 456 -38.77 24.58 -1.43
CA PRO A 456 -39.84 24.98 -0.52
C PRO A 456 -39.48 24.60 0.93
N GLY A 457 -39.24 25.60 1.78
CA GLY A 457 -38.79 25.41 3.17
C GLY A 457 -37.29 25.63 3.41
N GLY A 458 -36.48 25.83 2.35
CA GLY A 458 -35.09 26.26 2.46
C GLY A 458 -35.00 27.72 2.90
N GLY A 459 -34.12 28.03 3.86
CA GLY A 459 -33.83 29.40 4.26
C GLY A 459 -33.23 30.24 3.12
N THR A 460 -33.13 31.56 3.29
CA THR A 460 -32.45 32.44 2.33
C THR A 460 -30.95 32.10 2.27
N SER A 461 -30.30 32.25 1.11
CA SER A 461 -28.90 31.84 0.86
C SER A 461 -27.88 32.38 1.88
N GLY A 462 -28.19 33.48 2.59
CA GLY A 462 -27.35 34.03 3.66
C GLY A 462 -27.53 33.40 5.05
N SER A 463 -28.38 32.37 5.20
CA SER A 463 -28.71 31.71 6.48
C SER A 463 -28.31 30.24 6.58
N VAL A 464 -27.81 29.66 5.49
CA VAL A 464 -27.42 28.24 5.42
C VAL A 464 -26.00 28.08 5.98
N ARG A 465 -25.83 27.19 6.97
CA ARG A 465 -24.51 26.81 7.48
C ARG A 465 -23.94 25.65 6.63
N PRO A 466 -22.74 25.80 6.01
CA PRO A 466 -22.12 24.78 5.16
C PRO A 466 -21.96 23.38 5.79
N GLY A 467 -21.55 23.32 7.06
CA GLY A 467 -21.36 22.07 7.79
C GLY A 467 -22.60 21.54 8.52
N ALA A 468 -23.76 22.22 8.41
CA ALA A 468 -24.97 21.76 9.10
C ALA A 468 -25.63 20.59 8.35
N ASP A 469 -26.14 19.61 9.10
CA ASP A 469 -26.87 18.47 8.54
C ASP A 469 -28.07 18.96 7.72
N PHE A 470 -28.24 18.47 6.50
CA PHE A 470 -29.39 18.76 5.64
C PHE A 470 -30.74 18.60 6.36
N ARG A 471 -30.87 17.63 7.28
CA ARG A 471 -32.09 17.46 8.09
C ARG A 471 -32.37 18.65 9.00
N SER A 472 -31.32 19.21 9.62
CA SER A 472 -31.42 20.41 10.46
C SER A 472 -31.75 21.67 9.67
N LEU A 473 -31.49 21.64 8.35
CA LEU A 473 -31.82 22.68 7.38
C LEU A 473 -33.21 22.49 6.74
N GLY A 474 -34.01 21.54 7.23
CA GLY A 474 -35.39 21.30 6.78
C GLY A 474 -35.51 20.40 5.54
N VAL A 475 -34.45 19.69 5.14
CA VAL A 475 -34.46 18.78 4.00
C VAL A 475 -35.00 17.40 4.43
N ASP A 476 -36.21 17.06 3.99
CA ASP A 476 -36.79 15.73 4.14
C ASP A 476 -36.38 14.78 3.01
N SER A 477 -36.88 13.53 3.01
CA SER A 477 -36.52 12.53 1.99
C SER A 477 -36.91 12.91 0.56
N LEU A 478 -37.94 13.75 0.37
CA LEU A 478 -38.33 14.27 -0.94
C LEU A 478 -37.48 15.50 -1.31
N GLY A 479 -37.17 16.34 -0.33
CA GLY A 479 -36.25 17.48 -0.43
C GLY A 479 -34.84 17.06 -0.83
N ALA A 480 -34.34 15.94 -0.33
CA ALA A 480 -33.02 15.39 -0.67
C ALA A 480 -32.94 15.00 -2.16
N LEU A 481 -34.00 14.35 -2.68
CA LEU A 481 -34.08 13.99 -4.10
C LEU A 481 -34.22 15.24 -4.99
N ALA A 482 -35.01 16.22 -4.55
CA ALA A 482 -35.18 17.49 -5.25
C ALA A 482 -33.87 18.30 -5.28
N LEU A 483 -33.13 18.36 -4.17
CA LEU A 483 -31.82 19.00 -4.07
C LEU A 483 -30.85 18.37 -5.06
N ARG A 484 -30.73 17.04 -5.04
CA ARG A 484 -29.85 16.29 -5.95
C ARG A 484 -30.18 16.57 -7.42
N ASN A 485 -31.46 16.55 -7.80
CA ASN A 485 -31.88 16.82 -9.17
C ASN A 485 -31.51 18.23 -9.64
N ARG A 486 -31.72 19.23 -8.78
CA ARG A 486 -31.37 20.62 -9.06
C ARG A 486 -29.87 20.86 -9.13
N VAL A 487 -29.10 20.18 -8.28
CA VAL A 487 -27.63 20.22 -8.34
C VAL A 487 -27.15 19.60 -9.66
N ASN A 488 -27.66 18.43 -10.06
CA ASN A 488 -27.31 17.83 -11.35
C ASN A 488 -27.67 18.75 -12.54
N GLU A 489 -28.84 19.40 -12.50
CA GLU A 489 -29.28 20.33 -13.54
C GLU A 489 -28.42 21.61 -13.60
N ALA A 490 -28.04 22.16 -12.45
CA ALA A 490 -27.22 23.37 -12.35
C ALA A 490 -25.74 23.15 -12.71
N THR A 491 -25.24 21.91 -12.56
CA THR A 491 -23.82 21.60 -12.68
C THR A 491 -23.45 20.66 -13.83
N GLY A 492 -24.44 20.00 -14.45
CA GLY A 492 -24.20 18.95 -15.45
C GLY A 492 -23.68 17.64 -14.85
N LEU A 493 -23.49 17.55 -13.53
CA LEU A 493 -23.04 16.34 -12.84
C LEU A 493 -24.11 15.25 -12.80
N ARG A 494 -23.67 13.99 -12.68
CA ARG A 494 -24.55 12.84 -12.40
C ARG A 494 -24.31 12.32 -10.99
N LEU A 495 -24.93 12.95 -10.00
CA LEU A 495 -24.94 12.45 -8.63
C LEU A 495 -25.95 11.29 -8.48
N PRO A 496 -25.63 10.22 -7.73
CA PRO A 496 -26.54 9.11 -7.45
C PRO A 496 -27.70 9.56 -6.58
N ALA A 497 -28.79 8.77 -6.57
CA ALA A 497 -29.99 9.10 -5.81
C ALA A 497 -29.76 9.19 -4.28
N THR A 498 -28.71 8.54 -3.79
CA THR A 498 -28.33 8.50 -2.37
C THR A 498 -27.36 9.61 -1.96
N ALA A 499 -26.81 10.41 -2.90
CA ALA A 499 -25.70 11.34 -2.62
C ALA A 499 -25.96 12.30 -1.44
N VAL A 500 -27.18 12.82 -1.29
CA VAL A 500 -27.53 13.75 -0.20
C VAL A 500 -27.65 13.03 1.16
N PHE A 501 -27.86 11.71 1.16
CA PHE A 501 -27.86 10.89 2.37
C PHE A 501 -26.45 10.40 2.73
N ASP A 502 -25.65 10.01 1.73
CA ASP A 502 -24.27 9.56 1.91
C ASP A 502 -23.35 10.72 2.31
N HIS A 503 -23.72 11.95 1.92
CA HIS A 503 -23.02 13.19 2.25
C HIS A 503 -23.98 14.17 2.91
N PRO A 504 -24.21 14.06 4.23
CA PRO A 504 -25.36 14.66 4.91
C PRO A 504 -25.22 16.17 5.19
N SER A 505 -24.28 16.89 4.58
CA SER A 505 -24.16 18.35 4.71
C SER A 505 -23.85 19.03 3.35
N PRO A 506 -24.16 20.34 3.20
CA PRO A 506 -23.79 21.10 2.00
C PRO A 506 -22.31 21.00 1.63
N GLU A 507 -21.44 21.01 2.64
CA GLU A 507 -19.98 20.88 2.49
C GLU A 507 -19.58 19.46 2.05
N ALA A 508 -20.08 18.42 2.70
CA ALA A 508 -19.80 17.03 2.30
C ALA A 508 -20.30 16.72 0.88
N LEU A 509 -21.44 17.28 0.48
CA LEU A 509 -21.97 17.13 -0.88
C LEU A 509 -21.12 17.91 -1.90
N ALA A 510 -20.62 19.09 -1.53
CA ALA A 510 -19.69 19.87 -2.36
C ALA A 510 -18.32 19.16 -2.50
N GLU A 511 -17.84 18.48 -1.46
CA GLU A 511 -16.65 17.63 -1.50
C GLU A 511 -16.83 16.42 -2.43
N GLU A 512 -17.99 15.77 -2.41
CA GLU A 512 -18.32 14.69 -3.35
C GLU A 512 -18.43 15.22 -4.80
N MET A 513 -19.04 16.39 -4.99
CA MET A 513 -19.06 17.07 -6.29
C MET A 513 -17.64 17.40 -6.75
N HIS A 514 -16.78 17.88 -5.84
CA HIS A 514 -15.37 18.15 -6.12
C HIS A 514 -14.63 16.86 -6.49
N ARG A 515 -14.82 15.78 -5.74
CA ARG A 515 -14.21 14.46 -5.99
C ARG A 515 -14.62 13.89 -7.35
N ARG A 516 -15.89 14.02 -7.74
CA ARG A 516 -16.35 13.62 -9.09
C ARG A 516 -15.86 14.55 -10.19
N LEU A 517 -15.76 15.85 -9.91
CA LEU A 517 -15.28 16.85 -10.87
C LEU A 517 -13.77 16.84 -11.03
N PHE A 518 -12.97 16.34 -10.09
CA PHE A 518 -11.51 16.46 -10.12
C PHE A 518 -10.75 15.14 -9.84
N GLY A 519 -11.42 14.05 -9.44
CA GLY A 519 -10.86 12.72 -9.20
C GLY A 519 -10.53 12.42 -7.71
N GLU A 520 -10.42 11.13 -7.37
CA GLU A 520 -10.24 10.56 -6.02
C GLU A 520 -8.80 10.60 -5.45
N ALA A 521 -7.91 11.43 -5.98
CA ALA A 521 -6.48 11.39 -5.67
C ALA A 521 -6.06 11.91 -4.26
N GLU A 522 -6.97 11.94 -3.29
CA GLU A 522 -6.71 12.35 -1.89
C GLU A 522 -7.43 11.47 -0.84
N ALA A 523 -7.56 10.15 -1.05
CA ALA A 523 -8.01 9.20 -0.03
C ALA A 523 -7.04 8.02 0.15
N LEU A 524 -6.83 7.59 1.40
CA LEU A 524 -5.78 6.67 1.87
C LEU A 524 -6.15 5.18 1.78
N PRO A 525 -5.14 4.28 1.73
CA PRO A 525 -5.33 2.87 1.41
C PRO A 525 -5.89 2.02 2.58
N ASP A 526 -6.73 1.07 2.19
CA ASP A 526 -7.47 0.08 3.00
C ASP A 526 -6.54 -1.06 3.49
N THR A 527 -6.60 -1.41 4.77
CA THR A 527 -5.67 -2.36 5.42
C THR A 527 -6.13 -3.83 5.34
N ALA A 528 -5.22 -4.69 4.86
CA ALA A 528 -5.36 -6.12 4.67
C ALA A 528 -5.56 -6.95 5.97
N VAL A 529 -6.19 -8.13 5.80
CA VAL A 529 -6.53 -9.13 6.82
C VAL A 529 -5.28 -9.75 7.48
N GLY A 530 -5.20 -9.71 8.81
CA GLY A 530 -4.01 -10.02 9.62
C GLY A 530 -3.67 -11.50 9.85
N ALA A 531 -2.36 -11.74 10.06
CA ALA A 531 -1.71 -12.98 10.46
C ALA A 531 -2.13 -13.44 11.88
N PRO A 532 -1.90 -14.72 12.28
CA PRO A 532 -2.29 -15.21 13.60
C PRO A 532 -1.56 -14.48 14.74
N VAL A 533 -2.33 -14.01 15.72
CA VAL A 533 -1.87 -13.16 16.84
C VAL A 533 -1.25 -14.01 17.96
N ASP A 534 0.00 -13.71 18.32
CA ASP A 534 0.67 -14.27 19.50
C ASP A 534 0.20 -13.55 20.77
N GLN A 535 -0.47 -14.26 21.68
CA GLN A 535 -1.02 -13.71 22.92
C GLN A 535 0.05 -13.30 23.93
N ASP A 536 1.27 -13.82 23.79
CA ASP A 536 2.40 -13.50 24.66
C ASP A 536 3.23 -12.32 24.15
N ASP A 537 2.86 -11.71 23.02
CA ASP A 537 3.56 -10.55 22.48
C ASP A 537 3.45 -9.34 23.44
N PRO A 538 4.58 -8.77 23.91
CA PRO A 538 4.57 -7.56 24.73
C PRO A 538 3.98 -6.38 23.97
N ILE A 539 3.43 -5.40 24.70
CA ILE A 539 2.91 -4.18 24.09
C ILE A 539 4.00 -3.10 24.14
N ALA A 540 4.35 -2.54 22.99
CA ALA A 540 5.29 -1.43 22.86
C ALA A 540 4.57 -0.09 23.00
N ILE A 541 5.19 0.85 23.71
CA ILE A 541 4.83 2.27 23.67
C ILE A 541 5.69 2.90 22.59
N VAL A 542 5.05 3.37 21.52
CA VAL A 542 5.74 3.91 20.33
C VAL A 542 5.60 5.42 20.18
N GLY A 543 4.69 6.03 20.93
CA GLY A 543 4.55 7.48 21.06
C GLY A 543 4.01 7.86 22.42
N MET A 544 4.36 9.06 22.88
CA MET A 544 3.78 9.66 24.08
C MET A 544 3.77 11.18 23.98
N ALA A 545 2.74 11.81 24.55
CA ALA A 545 2.65 13.26 24.74
C ALA A 545 1.88 13.57 26.02
N CYS A 546 2.11 14.74 26.61
CA CYS A 546 1.44 15.15 27.84
C CYS A 546 1.32 16.67 27.98
N ARG A 547 0.34 17.10 28.78
CA ARG A 547 0.20 18.46 29.31
C ARG A 547 0.04 18.36 30.82
N LEU A 548 0.99 18.89 31.57
CA LEU A 548 1.05 18.81 33.04
C LEU A 548 1.42 20.18 33.64
N PRO A 549 1.07 20.44 34.91
CA PRO A 549 1.37 21.71 35.58
C PRO A 549 2.87 22.04 35.63
N GLY A 550 3.20 23.31 35.84
CA GLY A 550 4.60 23.77 35.92
C GLY A 550 5.30 23.91 34.57
N GLY A 551 4.53 24.04 33.48
CA GLY A 551 5.03 24.19 32.11
C GLY A 551 5.48 22.88 31.46
N ALA A 552 5.10 21.73 32.01
CA ALA A 552 5.41 20.43 31.45
C ALA A 552 4.43 20.09 30.30
N ASP A 553 4.60 20.76 29.16
CA ASP A 553 3.81 20.56 27.95
C ASP A 553 4.36 19.46 27.01
N SER A 554 5.40 18.74 27.43
CA SER A 554 5.97 17.60 26.70
C SER A 554 6.63 16.60 27.67
N PRO A 555 6.87 15.35 27.24
CA PRO A 555 7.59 14.37 28.06
C PRO A 555 9.00 14.84 28.48
N GLU A 556 9.68 15.61 27.64
CA GLU A 556 11.01 16.15 27.92
C GLU A 556 10.93 17.25 28.99
N HIS A 557 9.96 18.16 28.91
CA HIS A 557 9.76 19.18 29.94
C HIS A 557 9.31 18.58 31.28
N LEU A 558 8.53 17.49 31.25
CA LEU A 558 8.24 16.71 32.45
C LEU A 558 9.53 16.15 33.04
N TRP A 559 10.40 15.55 32.22
CA TRP A 559 11.68 15.03 32.69
C TRP A 559 12.55 16.12 33.33
N GLU A 560 12.67 17.29 32.71
CA GLU A 560 13.41 18.43 33.26
C GLU A 560 12.82 18.94 34.59
N LEU A 561 11.50 18.93 34.75
CA LEU A 561 10.83 19.28 36.00
C LEU A 561 11.20 18.31 37.12
N LEU A 562 11.14 17.00 36.83
CA LEU A 562 11.47 15.94 37.77
C LEU A 562 12.95 15.91 38.14
N GLU A 563 13.85 15.97 37.15
CA GLU A 563 15.30 15.99 37.35
C GLU A 563 15.75 17.23 38.14
N GLY A 564 15.10 18.37 37.87
CA GLY A 564 15.34 19.62 38.60
C GLY A 564 14.73 19.66 40.01
N GLY A 565 13.95 18.66 40.42
CA GLY A 565 13.26 18.63 41.71
C GLY A 565 12.32 19.82 41.93
N ARG A 566 11.72 20.34 40.84
CA ARG A 566 10.87 21.53 40.88
C ARG A 566 9.46 21.17 41.37
N ASP A 567 8.88 22.10 42.12
CA ASP A 567 7.49 22.01 42.58
C ASP A 567 6.56 22.72 41.59
N ALA A 568 5.56 22.00 41.10
CA ALA A 568 4.57 22.50 40.13
C ALA A 568 3.27 22.99 40.79
N ILE A 569 3.16 22.89 42.12
CA ILE A 569 2.00 23.36 42.88
C ILE A 569 2.09 24.88 43.04
N ALA A 570 1.05 25.57 42.57
CA ALA A 570 0.98 27.02 42.54
C ALA A 570 -0.39 27.54 42.98
N ALA A 571 -0.49 28.87 43.12
CA ALA A 571 -1.77 29.53 43.39
C ALA A 571 -2.80 29.24 42.28
N PHE A 572 -4.09 29.30 42.63
CA PHE A 572 -5.18 29.14 41.67
C PHE A 572 -5.11 30.17 40.52
N PRO A 573 -5.46 29.79 39.29
CA PRO A 573 -5.48 30.69 38.14
C PRO A 573 -6.64 31.70 38.23
N ASP A 574 -6.47 32.85 37.58
CA ASP A 574 -7.45 33.94 37.54
C ASP A 574 -8.42 33.87 36.34
N ASP A 575 -8.25 32.88 35.45
CA ASP A 575 -8.98 32.71 34.20
C ASP A 575 -10.20 31.77 34.30
N ARG A 576 -10.43 31.12 35.45
CA ARG A 576 -11.54 30.16 35.67
C ARG A 576 -12.85 30.81 36.11
N GLY A 577 -12.84 32.10 36.45
CA GLY A 577 -14.03 32.82 36.92
C GLY A 577 -14.50 32.45 38.33
N TRP A 578 -13.66 31.79 39.13
CA TRP A 578 -13.99 31.39 40.50
C TRP A 578 -13.90 32.57 41.46
N ASP A 579 -14.91 32.75 42.32
CA ASP A 579 -14.84 33.68 43.45
C ASP A 579 -14.04 33.06 44.60
N LEU A 580 -12.72 33.07 44.47
CA LEU A 580 -11.80 32.46 45.44
C LEU A 580 -11.96 33.04 46.85
N GLU A 581 -12.32 34.31 46.99
CA GLU A 581 -12.52 34.96 48.29
C GLU A 581 -13.78 34.43 48.98
N ALA A 582 -14.88 34.22 48.24
CA ALA A 582 -16.11 33.65 48.79
C ALA A 582 -16.03 32.13 49.00
N LEU A 583 -15.26 31.43 48.18
CA LEU A 583 -15.16 29.96 48.18
C LEU A 583 -14.10 29.42 49.15
N TYR A 584 -13.15 30.24 49.59
CA TYR A 584 -12.14 29.81 50.56
C TYR A 584 -12.64 29.93 52.01
N ASP A 585 -12.47 28.86 52.80
CA ASP A 585 -12.57 28.90 54.26
C ASP A 585 -11.58 27.91 54.89
N ALA A 586 -10.86 28.34 55.92
CA ALA A 586 -9.93 27.46 56.63
C ALA A 586 -10.64 26.36 57.44
N ASP A 587 -11.92 26.55 57.77
CA ASP A 587 -12.74 25.53 58.41
C ASP A 587 -13.36 24.58 57.37
N ALA A 588 -12.84 23.35 57.33
CA ALA A 588 -13.39 22.25 56.53
C ALA A 588 -14.86 21.91 56.86
N GLY A 589 -15.45 22.48 57.91
CA GLY A 589 -16.83 22.34 58.41
C GLY A 589 -17.86 23.32 57.81
N ARG A 590 -17.47 24.39 57.12
CA ARG A 590 -18.39 25.29 56.37
C ARG A 590 -18.83 24.76 54.99
N PRO A 591 -20.15 24.52 54.74
CA PRO A 591 -20.61 23.99 53.46
C PRO A 591 -20.34 24.92 52.28
N GLY A 592 -19.99 24.35 51.12
CA GLY A 592 -19.79 25.11 49.88
C GLY A 592 -18.43 25.81 49.75
N THR A 593 -17.51 25.61 50.69
CA THR A 593 -16.16 26.21 50.69
C THR A 593 -15.07 25.15 50.67
N PHE A 594 -13.86 25.52 50.26
CA PHE A 594 -12.66 24.69 50.28
C PHE A 594 -11.52 25.35 51.08
N TYR A 595 -10.61 24.55 51.64
CA TYR A 595 -9.50 25.06 52.47
C TYR A 595 -8.11 24.97 51.82
N GLN A 596 -7.99 24.27 50.69
CA GLN A 596 -6.74 24.15 49.94
C GLN A 596 -6.42 25.48 49.24
N ARG A 597 -5.15 25.92 49.29
CA ARG A 597 -4.72 27.24 48.77
C ARG A 597 -4.04 27.20 47.40
N GLU A 598 -3.42 26.07 47.10
CA GLU A 598 -2.60 25.86 45.92
C GLU A 598 -2.94 24.49 45.31
N ALA A 599 -2.74 24.35 44.01
CA ALA A 599 -3.01 23.13 43.27
C ALA A 599 -2.11 23.04 42.03
N GLY A 600 -2.01 21.87 41.43
CA GLY A 600 -1.35 21.69 40.14
C GLY A 600 -2.34 21.93 39.00
N LEU A 601 -2.46 23.15 38.51
CA LEU A 601 -3.46 23.48 37.47
C LEU A 601 -2.77 23.79 36.14
N LEU A 602 -3.46 23.51 35.03
CA LEU A 602 -2.99 23.81 33.68
C LEU A 602 -3.31 25.26 33.31
N ASP A 603 -2.35 25.92 32.66
CA ASP A 603 -2.56 27.25 32.09
C ASP A 603 -3.23 27.18 30.72
N GLY A 604 -4.07 28.17 30.39
CA GLY A 604 -4.57 28.36 29.02
C GLY A 604 -5.49 27.25 28.50
N VAL A 605 -6.23 26.55 29.37
CA VAL A 605 -7.18 25.47 28.98
C VAL A 605 -8.39 25.98 28.19
N ASP A 606 -8.55 27.31 28.10
CA ASP A 606 -9.52 27.98 27.24
C ASP A 606 -9.11 27.98 25.76
N ARG A 607 -7.81 27.80 25.47
CA ARG A 607 -7.24 27.81 24.11
C ARG A 607 -7.46 26.47 23.42
N PHE A 608 -7.76 26.52 22.13
CA PHE A 608 -7.92 25.35 21.26
C PHE A 608 -7.92 25.77 19.79
N ASP A 609 -7.19 25.06 18.95
CA ASP A 609 -7.22 25.30 17.49
C ASP A 609 -8.44 24.63 16.84
N ALA A 610 -9.62 25.21 17.05
CA ALA A 610 -10.87 24.67 16.54
C ALA A 610 -10.88 24.52 15.00
N GLY A 611 -10.23 25.47 14.30
CA GLY A 611 -10.17 25.47 12.83
C GLY A 611 -9.38 24.28 12.28
N PHE A 612 -8.23 23.97 12.91
CA PHE A 612 -7.42 22.81 12.54
C PHE A 612 -8.20 21.49 12.65
N PHE A 613 -9.03 21.34 13.68
CA PHE A 613 -9.83 20.14 13.91
C PHE A 613 -11.21 20.14 13.23
N GLY A 614 -11.51 21.13 12.37
CA GLY A 614 -12.80 21.22 11.68
C GLY A 614 -13.99 21.49 12.61
N ILE A 615 -13.75 22.10 13.78
CA ILE A 615 -14.74 22.38 14.81
C ILE A 615 -15.12 23.86 14.75
N SER A 616 -16.43 24.15 14.74
CA SER A 616 -16.89 25.53 14.72
C SER A 616 -16.56 26.24 16.05
N PRO A 617 -16.28 27.57 16.06
CA PRO A 617 -16.03 28.31 17.30
C PRO A 617 -17.14 28.15 18.35
N ARG A 618 -18.40 27.99 17.88
CA ARG A 618 -19.56 27.77 18.73
C ARG A 618 -19.55 26.40 19.39
N GLU A 619 -19.20 25.36 18.64
CA GLU A 619 -19.05 24.02 19.17
C GLU A 619 -17.86 23.95 20.13
N ALA A 620 -16.72 24.54 19.77
CA ALA A 620 -15.53 24.61 20.62
C ALA A 620 -15.83 25.27 21.98
N LEU A 621 -16.67 26.31 22.01
CA LEU A 621 -17.12 26.96 23.25
C LEU A 621 -17.93 26.01 24.15
N ALA A 622 -18.68 25.07 23.57
CA ALA A 622 -19.45 24.08 24.31
C ALA A 622 -18.64 22.84 24.71
N MET A 623 -17.41 22.69 24.20
CA MET A 623 -16.57 21.53 24.45
C MET A 623 -15.79 21.64 25.76
N ASP A 624 -15.90 20.60 26.58
CA ASP A 624 -15.06 20.40 27.76
C ASP A 624 -13.57 20.53 27.37
N PRO A 625 -12.77 21.36 28.07
CA PRO A 625 -11.33 21.45 27.87
C PRO A 625 -10.62 20.08 27.83
N GLN A 626 -11.12 19.08 28.56
CA GLN A 626 -10.60 17.72 28.51
C GLN A 626 -10.64 17.13 27.09
N GLN A 627 -11.73 17.34 26.35
CA GLN A 627 -11.86 16.88 24.96
C GLN A 627 -10.91 17.63 24.04
N ARG A 628 -10.78 18.95 24.23
CA ARG A 628 -9.94 19.82 23.39
C ARG A 628 -8.47 19.49 23.52
N LEU A 629 -7.97 19.39 24.76
CA LEU A 629 -6.59 19.04 25.04
C LEU A 629 -6.26 17.60 24.60
N LEU A 630 -7.21 16.66 24.71
CA LEU A 630 -7.01 15.30 24.22
C LEU A 630 -6.84 15.23 22.70
N LEU A 631 -7.57 16.06 21.93
CA LEU A 631 -7.39 16.13 20.47
C LEU A 631 -5.98 16.60 20.11
N GLU A 632 -5.53 17.71 20.70
CA GLU A 632 -4.19 18.26 20.48
C GLU A 632 -3.09 17.29 20.91
N THR A 633 -3.20 16.73 22.12
CA THR A 633 -2.18 15.84 22.69
C THR A 633 -2.12 14.50 21.95
N SER A 634 -3.26 14.00 21.44
CA SER A 634 -3.28 12.75 20.65
C SER A 634 -2.68 12.95 19.27
N TRP A 635 -2.93 14.11 18.64
CA TRP A 635 -2.28 14.47 17.38
C TRP A 635 -0.75 14.51 17.54
N GLU A 636 -0.27 15.21 18.58
CA GLU A 636 1.17 15.29 18.86
C GLU A 636 1.76 13.91 19.16
N ALA A 637 1.08 13.06 19.93
CA ALA A 637 1.57 11.72 20.25
C ALA A 637 1.77 10.85 19.00
N LEU A 638 0.92 11.00 17.97
CA LEU A 638 1.08 10.34 16.69
C LEU A 638 2.29 10.85 15.91
N GLU A 639 2.45 12.18 15.79
CA GLU A 639 3.60 12.77 15.11
C GLU A 639 4.91 12.32 15.74
N ARG A 640 4.97 12.26 17.08
CA ARG A 640 6.12 11.78 17.84
C ARG A 640 6.39 10.27 17.67
N SER A 641 5.36 9.49 17.33
CA SER A 641 5.51 8.08 16.99
C SER A 641 5.98 7.83 15.55
N GLY A 642 6.05 8.89 14.72
CA GLY A 642 6.38 8.76 13.29
C GLY A 642 5.22 8.28 12.43
N ILE A 643 4.00 8.26 12.97
CA ILE A 643 2.77 7.86 12.29
C ILE A 643 2.04 9.11 11.82
N ALA A 644 1.80 9.21 10.52
CA ALA A 644 1.03 10.32 9.97
C ALA A 644 -0.46 10.18 10.36
N PRO A 645 -1.07 11.14 11.07
CA PRO A 645 -2.45 10.98 11.54
C PRO A 645 -3.48 10.73 10.43
N THR A 646 -3.23 11.29 9.25
CA THR A 646 -4.09 11.09 8.09
C THR A 646 -4.16 9.62 7.71
N THR A 647 -3.05 8.87 7.74
CA THR A 647 -2.96 7.47 7.28
C THR A 647 -3.75 6.47 8.12
N LEU A 648 -4.34 6.91 9.24
CA LEU A 648 -5.11 6.05 10.14
C LEU A 648 -6.61 6.01 9.80
N ARG A 649 -7.09 6.83 8.85
CA ARG A 649 -8.48 6.77 8.42
C ARG A 649 -8.79 5.40 7.79
N GLY A 650 -9.85 4.75 8.25
CA GLY A 650 -10.23 3.38 7.90
C GLY A 650 -9.47 2.29 8.67
N SER A 651 -8.43 2.65 9.44
CA SER A 651 -7.62 1.66 10.17
C SER A 651 -8.35 1.14 11.40
N ARG A 652 -8.00 -0.09 11.81
CA ARG A 652 -8.45 -0.71 13.07
C ARG A 652 -7.70 -0.15 14.28
N THR A 653 -7.55 1.16 14.38
CA THR A 653 -6.91 1.82 15.53
C THR A 653 -7.92 2.03 16.65
N GLY A 654 -7.63 1.53 17.85
CA GLY A 654 -8.48 1.70 19.03
C GLY A 654 -8.21 3.01 19.79
N VAL A 655 -9.22 3.52 20.50
CA VAL A 655 -9.13 4.69 21.37
C VAL A 655 -9.66 4.34 22.76
N PHE A 656 -8.78 4.30 23.75
CA PHE A 656 -9.11 4.03 25.14
C PHE A 656 -8.73 5.23 25.99
N THR A 657 -9.72 5.88 26.60
CA THR A 657 -9.53 7.14 27.31
C THR A 657 -10.07 7.07 28.73
N GLY A 658 -9.19 7.26 29.71
CA GLY A 658 -9.56 7.49 31.10
C GLY A 658 -10.01 8.94 31.28
N VAL A 659 -11.28 9.15 31.62
CA VAL A 659 -11.82 10.51 31.82
C VAL A 659 -12.88 10.47 32.88
N MET A 660 -12.88 11.49 33.74
CA MET A 660 -13.92 11.67 34.75
C MET A 660 -14.91 12.72 34.26
N ASN A 661 -16.20 12.45 34.42
CA ASN A 661 -17.23 13.40 34.04
C ASN A 661 -17.30 14.56 35.06
N LEU A 662 -16.64 15.67 34.74
CA LEU A 662 -16.65 16.88 35.54
C LEU A 662 -17.61 17.92 34.94
N PRO A 663 -18.29 18.73 35.77
CA PRO A 663 -19.15 19.78 35.25
C PRO A 663 -18.38 20.79 34.40
N TYR A 664 -18.91 21.08 33.22
CA TYR A 664 -18.43 22.14 32.34
C TYR A 664 -19.61 22.79 31.61
N GLY A 665 -19.64 24.12 31.58
CA GLY A 665 -20.66 24.87 30.86
C GLY A 665 -22.07 24.78 31.47
N GLN A 666 -23.10 25.03 30.65
CA GLN A 666 -24.48 25.07 31.09
C GLN A 666 -25.11 23.67 31.18
N PRO A 667 -26.01 23.40 32.16
CA PRO A 667 -26.76 22.15 32.19
C PRO A 667 -27.54 21.93 30.89
N LEU A 668 -27.63 20.68 30.43
CA LEU A 668 -28.24 20.33 29.15
C LEU A 668 -29.66 20.93 28.94
N HIS A 669 -30.48 20.93 29.99
CA HIS A 669 -31.87 21.43 29.95
C HIS A 669 -31.98 22.97 30.09
N GLN A 670 -30.85 23.66 30.24
CA GLN A 670 -30.72 25.12 30.40
C GLN A 670 -29.77 25.72 29.35
N ALA A 671 -29.41 24.95 28.32
CA ALA A 671 -28.53 25.42 27.26
C ALA A 671 -29.13 26.67 26.60
N SER A 672 -28.32 27.72 26.46
CA SER A 672 -28.69 28.91 25.71
C SER A 672 -28.99 28.54 24.25
N SER A 673 -29.87 29.30 23.59
CA SER A 673 -30.16 29.12 22.16
C SER A 673 -28.91 29.21 21.27
N GLU A 674 -27.82 29.79 21.77
CA GLU A 674 -26.55 29.88 21.05
C GLU A 674 -25.75 28.57 21.07
N LEU A 675 -25.84 27.78 22.14
CA LEU A 675 -25.11 26.52 22.36
C LEU A 675 -25.98 25.27 22.24
N GLU A 676 -27.29 25.45 22.04
CA GLU A 676 -28.26 24.39 21.84
C GLU A 676 -27.82 23.43 20.71
N GLY A 677 -27.85 22.13 21.00
CA GLY A 677 -27.36 21.06 20.12
C GLY A 677 -25.91 20.63 20.32
N TYR A 678 -25.04 21.47 20.92
CA TYR A 678 -23.62 21.13 21.13
C TYR A 678 -23.28 20.76 22.58
N VAL A 679 -24.09 21.17 23.56
CA VAL A 679 -23.80 20.89 24.99
C VAL A 679 -23.70 19.38 25.26
N LEU A 680 -24.57 18.57 24.64
CA LEU A 680 -24.52 17.11 24.82
C LEU A 680 -23.19 16.53 24.32
N THR A 681 -22.79 16.88 23.10
CA THR A 681 -21.58 16.35 22.47
C THR A 681 -20.31 16.96 23.04
N GLY A 682 -20.39 18.17 23.59
CA GLY A 682 -19.27 18.86 24.21
C GLY A 682 -18.91 18.35 25.61
N THR A 683 -19.82 17.68 26.32
CA THR A 683 -19.62 17.29 27.74
C THR A 683 -19.77 15.80 28.01
N ALA A 684 -20.43 15.02 27.13
CA ALA A 684 -20.61 13.59 27.36
C ALA A 684 -19.27 12.82 27.32
N SER A 685 -19.00 12.02 28.35
CA SER A 685 -17.76 11.22 28.44
C SER A 685 -17.58 10.26 27.27
N SER A 686 -18.65 9.66 26.76
CA SER A 686 -18.59 8.75 25.60
C SER A 686 -18.13 9.45 24.31
N VAL A 687 -18.30 10.78 24.22
CA VAL A 687 -17.88 11.55 23.05
C VAL A 687 -16.38 11.82 23.07
N VAL A 688 -15.71 11.70 24.21
CA VAL A 688 -14.26 11.92 24.33
C VAL A 688 -13.48 10.95 23.41
N SER A 689 -13.67 9.64 23.60
CA SER A 689 -13.04 8.63 22.73
C SER A 689 -13.64 8.65 21.32
N GLY A 690 -14.96 8.84 21.21
CA GLY A 690 -15.65 8.85 19.91
C GLY A 690 -15.24 10.00 19.00
N ARG A 691 -14.91 11.18 19.55
CA ARG A 691 -14.49 12.35 18.77
C ARG A 691 -13.09 12.16 18.20
N LEU A 692 -12.16 11.55 18.94
CA LEU A 692 -10.85 11.14 18.44
C LEU A 692 -10.99 10.15 17.28
N SER A 693 -11.82 9.11 17.46
CA SER A 693 -12.12 8.14 16.40
C SER A 693 -12.76 8.81 15.18
N TYR A 694 -13.75 9.68 15.37
CA TYR A 694 -14.44 10.35 14.28
C TYR A 694 -13.52 11.28 13.49
N LEU A 695 -12.71 12.08 14.19
CA LEU A 695 -11.82 13.06 13.57
C LEU A 695 -10.73 12.40 12.74
N LEU A 696 -10.12 11.34 13.26
CA LEU A 696 -9.06 10.59 12.58
C LEU A 696 -9.62 9.49 11.64
N GLY A 697 -10.93 9.24 11.68
CA GLY A 697 -11.60 8.21 10.89
C GLY A 697 -11.23 6.77 11.31
N LEU A 698 -11.03 6.52 12.60
CA LEU A 698 -10.59 5.23 13.13
C LEU A 698 -11.77 4.27 13.30
N GLU A 699 -11.57 3.00 12.94
CA GLU A 699 -12.59 1.95 12.98
C GLU A 699 -12.37 0.89 14.07
N GLY A 700 -11.36 1.07 14.92
CA GLY A 700 -11.14 0.23 16.11
C GLY A 700 -12.06 0.57 17.30
N PRO A 701 -11.97 -0.17 18.42
CA PRO A 701 -12.79 0.08 19.60
C PRO A 701 -12.58 1.49 20.16
N ALA A 702 -13.67 2.20 20.48
CA ALA A 702 -13.62 3.54 21.08
C ALA A 702 -14.31 3.53 22.45
N VAL A 703 -13.52 3.55 23.52
CA VAL A 703 -14.00 3.35 24.90
C VAL A 703 -13.50 4.47 25.81
N SER A 704 -14.45 5.11 26.50
CA SER A 704 -14.16 6.02 27.60
C SER A 704 -14.44 5.31 28.92
N VAL A 705 -13.49 5.33 29.85
CA VAL A 705 -13.56 4.62 31.14
C VAL A 705 -13.44 5.59 32.31
N ASP A 706 -14.29 5.39 33.31
CA ASP A 706 -14.24 6.11 34.58
C ASP A 706 -14.16 5.10 35.74
N THR A 707 -12.95 4.93 36.26
CA THR A 707 -12.65 4.21 37.49
C THR A 707 -11.99 5.15 38.51
N ALA A 708 -12.48 6.40 38.53
CA ALA A 708 -11.95 7.50 39.33
C ALA A 708 -10.44 7.71 39.11
N CYS A 709 -9.62 7.71 40.16
CA CYS A 709 -8.18 8.00 40.07
C CYS A 709 -7.38 6.97 39.24
N SER A 710 -7.97 5.81 38.91
CA SER A 710 -7.29 4.73 38.17
C SER A 710 -7.62 4.70 36.67
N SER A 711 -8.48 5.60 36.18
CA SER A 711 -9.07 5.55 34.83
C SER A 711 -8.04 5.42 33.70
N SER A 712 -6.93 6.16 33.75
CA SER A 712 -5.90 6.12 32.71
C SER A 712 -5.14 4.79 32.64
N LEU A 713 -4.87 4.15 33.78
CA LEU A 713 -4.22 2.83 33.83
C LEU A 713 -5.18 1.72 33.41
N VAL A 714 -6.47 1.85 33.72
CA VAL A 714 -7.50 0.92 33.22
C VAL A 714 -7.67 1.09 31.70
N ALA A 715 -7.62 2.31 31.17
CA ALA A 715 -7.62 2.55 29.73
C ALA A 715 -6.43 1.87 29.03
N LEU A 716 -5.22 2.00 29.60
CA LEU A 716 -4.04 1.28 29.10
C LEU A 716 -4.22 -0.24 29.18
N HIS A 717 -4.79 -0.76 30.28
CA HIS A 717 -5.09 -2.18 30.39
C HIS A 717 -6.02 -2.67 29.28
N LEU A 718 -7.11 -1.94 29.01
CA LEU A 718 -8.05 -2.28 27.94
C LEU A 718 -7.40 -2.21 26.55
N ALA A 719 -6.59 -1.19 26.28
CA ALA A 719 -5.82 -1.08 25.04
C ALA A 719 -4.89 -2.29 24.84
N CYS A 720 -4.16 -2.69 25.88
CA CYS A 720 -3.31 -3.88 25.83
C CYS A 720 -4.10 -5.17 25.57
N GLN A 721 -5.30 -5.30 26.15
CA GLN A 721 -6.17 -6.47 25.92
C GLN A 721 -6.68 -6.51 24.48
N SER A 722 -7.20 -5.40 23.95
CA SER A 722 -7.69 -5.33 22.57
C SER A 722 -6.59 -5.57 21.53
N LEU A 723 -5.36 -5.07 21.77
CA LEU A 723 -4.20 -5.38 20.93
C LEU A 723 -3.84 -6.87 20.94
N ARG A 724 -3.82 -7.51 22.12
CA ARG A 724 -3.52 -8.95 22.25
C ARG A 724 -4.59 -9.85 21.67
N GLN A 725 -5.84 -9.40 21.69
CA GLN A 725 -6.97 -10.12 21.11
C GLN A 725 -7.11 -9.87 19.61
N GLY A 726 -6.31 -8.96 19.05
CA GLY A 726 -6.36 -8.58 17.64
C GLY A 726 -7.63 -7.83 17.28
N GLU A 727 -8.26 -7.12 18.23
CA GLU A 727 -9.40 -6.22 17.99
C GLU A 727 -8.95 -4.92 17.32
N CYS A 728 -7.72 -4.49 17.62
CA CYS A 728 -7.01 -3.40 16.99
C CYS A 728 -5.53 -3.77 16.76
N ASP A 729 -4.87 -3.00 15.89
CA ASP A 729 -3.44 -3.16 15.57
C ASP A 729 -2.58 -2.03 16.13
N LEU A 730 -3.21 -0.88 16.38
CA LEU A 730 -2.66 0.29 17.06
C LEU A 730 -3.72 0.80 18.05
N ALA A 731 -3.33 1.41 19.16
CA ALA A 731 -4.27 2.01 20.07
C ALA A 731 -3.75 3.26 20.79
N PHE A 732 -4.66 4.19 21.06
CA PHE A 732 -4.45 5.24 22.04
C PHE A 732 -4.82 4.74 23.43
N ALA A 733 -3.93 4.92 24.39
CA ALA A 733 -4.21 4.80 25.81
C ALA A 733 -3.97 6.17 26.45
N SER A 734 -5.05 6.81 26.91
CA SER A 734 -5.02 8.22 27.32
C SER A 734 -5.71 8.47 28.65
N GLY A 735 -5.40 9.60 29.28
CA GLY A 735 -6.03 10.09 30.49
C GLY A 735 -6.13 11.61 30.48
N ALA A 736 -7.26 12.17 30.89
CA ALA A 736 -7.44 13.61 31.03
C ALA A 736 -8.21 13.98 32.30
N THR A 737 -7.82 15.08 32.92
CA THR A 737 -8.53 15.72 34.02
C THR A 737 -8.31 17.23 33.96
N VAL A 738 -9.39 17.99 33.80
CA VAL A 738 -9.41 19.46 33.90
C VAL A 738 -10.59 19.85 34.79
N MET A 739 -10.34 20.66 35.80
CA MET A 739 -11.33 21.16 36.74
C MET A 739 -11.76 22.56 36.31
N ALA A 740 -12.87 22.63 35.56
CA ALA A 740 -13.47 23.91 35.18
C ALA A 740 -14.26 24.57 36.32
N GLU A 741 -14.77 23.76 37.26
CA GLU A 741 -15.58 24.18 38.40
C GLU A 741 -14.92 23.76 39.73
N PRO A 742 -15.11 24.51 40.84
CA PRO A 742 -14.44 24.28 42.11
C PRO A 742 -15.00 23.08 42.90
N GLY A 743 -16.01 22.37 42.37
CA GLY A 743 -16.77 21.34 43.08
C GLY A 743 -15.91 20.23 43.68
N MET A 744 -14.87 19.79 42.99
CA MET A 744 -13.95 18.76 43.49
C MET A 744 -13.18 19.21 44.74
N PHE A 745 -12.73 20.47 44.77
CA PHE A 745 -12.06 21.04 45.94
C PHE A 745 -13.00 21.13 47.14
N ILE A 746 -14.25 21.53 46.91
CA ILE A 746 -15.29 21.63 47.95
C ILE A 746 -15.61 20.26 48.54
N GLU A 747 -15.85 19.27 47.67
CA GLU A 747 -16.24 17.92 48.08
C GLU A 747 -15.14 17.21 48.86
N PHE A 748 -13.89 17.24 48.37
CA PHE A 748 -12.78 16.62 49.10
C PHE A 748 -12.37 17.42 50.35
N SER A 749 -12.65 18.73 50.40
CA SER A 749 -12.50 19.50 51.65
C SER A 749 -13.49 19.05 52.72
N ARG A 750 -14.75 18.75 52.38
CA ARG A 750 -15.73 18.16 53.33
C ARG A 750 -15.22 16.86 53.96
N GLN A 751 -14.54 16.05 53.15
CA GLN A 751 -13.99 14.77 53.56
C GLN A 751 -12.66 14.89 54.33
N ARG A 752 -12.08 16.11 54.39
CA ARG A 752 -10.76 16.39 54.97
C ARG A 752 -9.64 15.58 54.30
N ALA A 753 -9.78 15.32 53.00
CA ALA A 753 -8.87 14.49 52.24
C ALA A 753 -7.72 15.29 51.58
N LEU A 754 -7.90 16.61 51.44
CA LEU A 754 -6.94 17.48 50.77
C LEU A 754 -5.84 17.98 51.72
N SER A 755 -4.62 18.15 51.20
CA SER A 755 -3.58 18.93 51.90
C SER A 755 -3.90 20.43 51.83
N PRO A 756 -3.83 21.20 52.94
CA PRO A 756 -4.05 22.65 52.92
C PRO A 756 -3.11 23.43 51.99
N ASP A 757 -1.88 22.95 51.82
CA ASP A 757 -0.85 23.57 50.96
C ASP A 757 -0.81 23.01 49.53
N GLY A 758 -1.76 22.14 49.17
CA GLY A 758 -1.82 21.58 47.82
C GLY A 758 -0.83 20.46 47.51
N ARG A 759 0.08 20.11 48.42
CA ARG A 759 1.17 19.16 48.12
C ARG A 759 0.86 17.76 48.64
N SER A 760 1.05 16.77 47.77
CA SER A 760 1.06 15.36 48.17
C SER A 760 2.43 14.99 48.76
N LYS A 761 2.52 14.95 50.10
CA LYS A 761 3.78 14.70 50.83
C LYS A 761 4.03 13.21 51.03
N ALA A 762 4.10 12.46 49.93
CA ALA A 762 4.26 11.00 49.97
C ALA A 762 5.47 10.59 50.83
N PHE A 763 5.26 9.63 51.74
CA PHE A 763 6.25 9.10 52.68
C PHE A 763 6.78 10.07 53.75
N SER A 764 6.25 11.30 53.83
CA SER A 764 6.59 12.25 54.90
C SER A 764 5.83 11.95 56.20
N ALA A 765 6.44 12.25 57.35
CA ALA A 765 5.75 12.25 58.64
C ALA A 765 4.70 13.37 58.75
N ASP A 766 4.83 14.41 57.91
CA ASP A 766 3.93 15.57 57.85
C ASP A 766 2.85 15.40 56.76
N ALA A 767 2.60 14.18 56.29
CA ALA A 767 1.55 13.92 55.30
C ALA A 767 0.15 14.17 55.89
N ASP A 768 -0.58 15.09 55.28
CA ASP A 768 -1.83 15.67 55.79
C ASP A 768 -2.98 15.64 54.77
N GLY A 769 -2.81 14.91 53.67
CA GLY A 769 -3.78 14.76 52.59
C GLY A 769 -3.10 14.71 51.23
N PHE A 770 -3.90 14.73 50.17
CA PHE A 770 -3.39 14.80 48.80
C PHE A 770 -3.63 16.18 48.15
N GLY A 771 -2.78 16.52 47.19
CA GLY A 771 -2.94 17.67 46.31
C GLY A 771 -3.79 17.35 45.09
N MET A 772 -4.71 18.23 44.72
CA MET A 772 -5.43 18.11 43.44
C MET A 772 -4.55 18.62 42.31
N SER A 773 -4.62 17.94 41.16
CA SER A 773 -3.91 18.35 39.96
C SER A 773 -4.74 18.04 38.71
N GLU A 774 -4.57 18.88 37.70
CA GLU A 774 -5.00 18.67 36.32
C GLU A 774 -3.89 17.98 35.52
N GLY A 775 -4.26 17.43 34.37
CA GLY A 775 -3.29 16.86 33.44
C GLY A 775 -3.92 16.10 32.30
N VAL A 776 -3.18 16.00 31.20
CA VAL A 776 -3.48 15.14 30.05
C VAL A 776 -2.25 14.31 29.72
N GLY A 777 -2.43 13.01 29.50
CA GLY A 777 -1.39 12.11 29.04
C GLY A 777 -1.92 11.16 27.97
N VAL A 778 -1.16 10.97 26.91
CA VAL A 778 -1.51 10.08 25.80
C VAL A 778 -0.32 9.18 25.48
N LEU A 779 -0.59 7.88 25.34
CA LEU A 779 0.34 6.88 24.82
C LEU A 779 -0.23 6.31 23.53
N VAL A 780 0.65 6.12 22.54
CA VAL A 780 0.38 5.34 21.33
C VAL A 780 1.04 3.98 21.52
N VAL A 781 0.25 2.92 21.46
CA VAL A 781 0.69 1.56 21.76
C VAL A 781 0.31 0.59 20.65
N GLU A 782 1.17 -0.38 20.40
CA GLU A 782 0.94 -1.51 19.49
C GLU A 782 1.68 -2.75 20.01
N ARG A 783 1.52 -3.90 19.35
CA ARG A 783 2.28 -5.10 19.72
C ARG A 783 3.77 -4.90 19.38
N LEU A 784 4.68 -5.45 20.17
CA LEU A 784 6.11 -5.25 19.96
C LEU A 784 6.59 -5.83 18.62
N SER A 785 5.98 -6.93 18.15
CA SER A 785 6.23 -7.44 16.80
C SER A 785 5.80 -6.46 15.71
N ASP A 786 4.67 -5.77 15.89
CA ASP A 786 4.16 -4.76 14.97
C ASP A 786 5.06 -3.53 14.95
N ALA A 787 5.45 -3.00 16.13
CA ALA A 787 6.37 -1.88 16.21
C ALA A 787 7.69 -2.15 15.49
N ARG A 788 8.23 -3.37 15.64
CA ARG A 788 9.45 -3.81 14.94
C ARG A 788 9.23 -3.96 13.43
N ARG A 789 8.08 -4.53 13.03
CA ARG A 789 7.71 -4.69 11.61
C ARG A 789 7.53 -3.33 10.92
N ASN A 790 6.91 -2.39 11.61
CA ASN A 790 6.61 -1.05 11.12
C ASN A 790 7.80 -0.08 11.26
N GLY A 791 8.87 -0.50 11.95
CA GLY A 791 10.04 0.33 12.21
C GLY A 791 9.78 1.50 13.17
N HIS A 792 8.74 1.41 13.99
CA HIS A 792 8.40 2.43 14.97
C HIS A 792 9.38 2.38 16.15
N ASN A 793 9.72 3.56 16.68
CA ASN A 793 10.63 3.66 17.81
C ASN A 793 9.94 3.13 19.09
N VAL A 794 10.59 2.21 19.81
CA VAL A 794 10.03 1.64 21.05
C VAL A 794 10.59 2.40 22.25
N LEU A 795 9.75 3.22 22.88
CA LEU A 795 10.08 4.02 24.06
C LEU A 795 10.14 3.16 25.33
N ALA A 796 9.17 2.26 25.48
CA ALA A 796 9.05 1.34 26.60
C ALA A 796 8.19 0.13 26.21
N VAL A 797 8.20 -0.90 27.07
CA VAL A 797 7.44 -2.14 26.84
C VAL A 797 6.57 -2.48 28.07
N VAL A 798 5.27 -2.61 27.86
CA VAL A 798 4.30 -3.11 28.82
C VAL A 798 4.26 -4.64 28.74
N ARG A 799 4.93 -5.30 29.68
CA ARG A 799 4.97 -6.77 29.75
C ARG A 799 3.64 -7.37 30.21
N GLY A 800 2.93 -6.67 31.08
CA GLY A 800 1.62 -7.09 31.57
C GLY A 800 0.95 -6.02 32.41
N SER A 801 -0.37 -6.15 32.56
CA SER A 801 -1.22 -5.32 33.39
C SER A 801 -2.34 -6.18 33.96
N ALA A 802 -2.82 -5.83 35.15
CA ALA A 802 -3.92 -6.51 35.82
C ALA A 802 -4.75 -5.50 36.60
N VAL A 803 -6.05 -5.77 36.71
CA VAL A 803 -7.02 -4.96 37.46
C VAL A 803 -7.73 -5.87 38.46
N ASN A 804 -7.82 -5.43 39.72
CA ASN A 804 -8.55 -6.09 40.80
C ASN A 804 -9.40 -5.06 41.57
N GLN A 805 -10.01 -5.49 42.68
CA GLN A 805 -10.75 -4.65 43.61
C GLN A 805 -10.38 -5.02 45.06
N ASP A 806 -10.38 -4.05 45.96
CA ASP A 806 -9.99 -4.23 47.37
C ASP A 806 -11.07 -4.92 48.24
N GLY A 807 -12.25 -5.23 47.69
CA GLY A 807 -13.30 -5.97 48.40
C GLY A 807 -14.68 -5.95 47.74
#